data_AF-A0A8T1UJ18-F1
#
_entry.id   AF-A0A8T1UJ18-F1
#
_cell.length_a   1.000
_cell.length_b   1.000
_cell.length_c   1.000
_cell.angle_alpha   90.00
_cell.angle_beta   90.00
_cell.angle_gamma   90.00
#
_symmetry.space_group_name_H-M   'P 1'
#
loop_
_entity.id
_entity.type
_entity.pdbx_description
1 polymer ?
#
loop_
_entity_poly.entity_id
_entity_poly.type
_entity_poly.pdbx_seq_one_letter_code
_entity_poly.pdbx_strand_id
1 'polypeptide(L)'
;MALLTDVEGNWQYVRNLLRQSSCLQLTTIGQEETLELRNDCVLVFGGDAGDKGDHTLKCYEQLVHLKEKHPDRVVLLVGNRDVNKIRLTSELNDTEMDLSSMAKEILEGPTWVAQDKRVTLKKFLADRQESQDESSGEVVNTKVNRLKWMLEHTMGAQGDFERRRAELKLRQEVGARKEVTDEDVVKSYLDSVKEGGVLREYLLHGSLAFVAHQTLFVHGGIINGDKNASLSALGRVPDEPSKRFESVLEWVDKLNAWYRNQVKEWIDHPTWNDDHCSRGGNELLKYVLPDYTGSVVMGRHLLPSGMPTPVPAEIASQLSESGIRRVIIGHTPHGNCPTVVKQHQQQQDTCAADRGSDGVVFEDVIMCDTGYSDSRAPDNRGSAASEVVVEPSGHVLVNGVLEDGRHIKYDPDEDLWVGRWLQDGTMVKARLVDNEASEEASYLVFQVENSYSYTYHYRTAEVSHVRLKNSLVQTSQTFRDHFHSKQELFRSIPVTGIGSNPTTRRGTPSKNYPKLLPTTVVTPALEEDIVRLERLNQCCKRVRIWRRQVTNPLLQYKQQLQNFGGKGGPGGASGSMILSKKPERRMHASLLMSMIVDMYEQRILSEVEGAASVDTSIDGVTSGCSSSVTSFQESFPEFVVRFLSQRSSNRRLAVDQLHSTVSTVLHTASNHARVRVFSSLCGIDDKFNPPEKIKVFLHILENLYRSKAAAIIGASGANTPRIEDISASIPLADVVFHNVGIAQNVAQQVINDLFRDNFYWNFRFWIVPCTELSVDCSWPDGVCDELQERVLTLATASRNTLLNAHRKIDGDAFLELLLDDWTTRAKQLYSLLETATDLEESTGNELLRSRQVTQDSRMQHHPTADEERQFFDQLIDEYWSAPVPWSSAKVQARIATLMPRRPLTQLQQFYAVYVAELPPSRRLWEWSNWRWETEWEWGALALATAKPEG
;
A
#
# COMPACT_ATOMS: atom_id res chain seq x y z
N MET A 1 11.04 -14.71 14.68
CA MET A 1 12.35 -14.13 14.37
C MET A 1 12.35 -12.67 14.81
N ALA A 2 13.23 -12.25 15.72
CA ALA A 2 13.36 -10.84 16.08
C ALA A 2 14.42 -10.15 15.21
N LEU A 3 14.16 -8.88 14.89
CA LEU A 3 15.11 -7.99 14.24
C LEU A 3 15.75 -7.05 15.27
N LEU A 4 17.07 -6.90 15.19
CA LEU A 4 17.84 -5.86 15.85
C LEU A 4 18.73 -5.21 14.79
N THR A 5 18.82 -3.89 14.71
CA THR A 5 19.63 -3.24 13.66
C THR A 5 20.15 -1.90 14.16
N ASP A 6 21.22 -1.42 13.53
CA ASP A 6 21.73 -0.05 13.69
C ASP A 6 21.89 0.29 15.16
N VAL A 7 22.48 -0.61 15.93
CA VAL A 7 22.77 -0.40 17.35
C VAL A 7 23.83 0.68 17.51
N GLU A 8 24.75 0.78 16.55
CA GLU A 8 25.80 1.78 16.46
C GLU A 8 26.61 1.95 17.77
N GLY A 9 26.84 0.89 18.54
CA GLY A 9 27.54 0.92 19.82
C GLY A 9 26.71 1.41 21.02
N ASN A 10 25.42 1.67 20.84
CA ASN A 10 24.52 2.13 21.90
C ASN A 10 23.90 0.96 22.66
N TRP A 11 24.60 0.51 23.71
CA TRP A 11 24.09 -0.58 24.56
C TRP A 11 22.85 -0.21 25.37
N GLN A 12 22.61 1.08 25.63
CA GLN A 12 21.38 1.51 26.30
C GLN A 12 20.15 1.34 25.40
N TYR A 13 20.28 1.57 24.09
CA TYR A 13 19.27 1.25 23.10
C TYR A 13 18.96 -0.26 23.08
N VAL A 14 19.99 -1.12 23.13
CA VAL A 14 19.82 -2.58 23.27
C VAL A 14 19.03 -2.89 24.54
N ARG A 15 19.39 -2.33 25.70
CA ARG A 15 18.62 -2.53 26.94
C ARG A 15 17.16 -2.10 26.79
N ASN A 16 16.89 -0.96 26.17
CA ASN A 16 15.53 -0.45 25.99
C ASN A 16 14.70 -1.39 25.10
N LEU A 17 15.25 -1.86 23.98
CA LEU A 17 14.59 -2.82 23.10
C LEU A 17 14.34 -4.16 23.81
N LEU A 18 15.28 -4.63 24.61
CA LEU A 18 15.15 -5.93 25.28
C LEU A 18 14.13 -5.96 26.42
N ARG A 19 13.78 -4.81 27.01
CA ARG A 19 12.72 -4.72 28.04
C ARG A 19 11.36 -5.20 27.54
N GLN A 20 11.11 -5.06 26.25
CA GLN A 20 9.86 -5.45 25.60
C GLN A 20 10.03 -6.62 24.64
N SER A 21 11.23 -7.23 24.60
CA SER A 21 11.55 -8.28 23.63
C SER A 21 10.95 -9.62 24.04
N SER A 22 10.29 -10.24 23.06
CA SER A 22 9.76 -11.59 23.17
C SER A 22 10.80 -12.67 22.84
N CYS A 23 11.87 -12.31 22.12
CA CYS A 23 12.87 -13.25 21.59
C CYS A 23 14.25 -13.14 22.26
N LEU A 24 14.64 -11.94 22.70
CA LEU A 24 15.93 -11.65 23.30
C LEU A 24 15.77 -11.38 24.79
N GLN A 25 16.82 -11.64 25.56
CA GLN A 25 16.90 -11.28 26.96
C GLN A 25 18.33 -10.90 27.34
N LEU A 26 18.47 -10.07 28.37
CA LEU A 26 19.76 -9.84 29.02
C LEU A 26 19.83 -10.73 30.24
N THR A 27 20.86 -11.56 30.32
CA THR A 27 21.25 -12.22 31.57
C THR A 27 22.42 -11.45 32.18
N THR A 28 22.50 -11.47 33.51
CA THR A 28 23.59 -10.80 34.22
C THR A 28 24.37 -11.84 35.00
N ILE A 29 25.67 -11.95 34.71
CA ILE A 29 26.61 -12.77 35.46
C ILE A 29 27.60 -11.79 36.11
N GLY A 30 27.45 -11.57 37.42
CA GLY A 30 28.23 -10.55 38.14
C GLY A 30 27.85 -9.13 37.71
N GLN A 31 28.81 -8.38 37.16
CA GLN A 31 28.59 -7.03 36.60
C GLN A 31 28.45 -7.04 35.07
N GLU A 32 28.62 -8.19 34.42
CA GLU A 32 28.54 -8.30 32.96
C GLU A 32 27.13 -8.69 32.51
N GLU A 33 26.62 -7.96 31.53
CA GLU A 33 25.37 -8.28 30.86
C GLU A 33 25.69 -9.06 29.59
N THR A 34 25.08 -10.24 29.46
CA THR A 34 25.18 -11.10 28.28
C THR A 34 23.86 -11.10 27.53
N LEU A 35 23.95 -10.96 26.22
CA LEU A 35 22.81 -11.04 25.31
C LEU A 35 22.49 -12.51 25.05
N GLU A 36 21.26 -12.92 25.32
CA GLU A 36 20.79 -14.28 25.11
C GLU A 36 19.57 -14.35 24.20
N LEU A 37 19.52 -15.40 23.40
CA LEU A 37 18.41 -15.73 22.54
C LEU A 37 17.55 -16.81 23.23
N ARG A 38 16.26 -16.53 23.41
CA ARG A 38 15.31 -17.49 23.99
C ARG A 38 15.16 -18.72 23.12
N ASN A 39 14.70 -19.85 23.68
CA ASN A 39 14.44 -21.07 22.90
C ASN A 39 13.47 -20.81 21.74
N ASP A 40 13.66 -21.53 20.63
CA ASP A 40 12.83 -21.46 19.41
C ASP A 40 12.77 -20.08 18.70
N CYS A 41 13.58 -19.12 19.15
CA CYS A 41 13.67 -17.80 18.54
C CYS A 41 14.83 -17.71 17.54
N VAL A 42 14.76 -16.81 16.58
CA VAL A 42 15.85 -16.51 15.64
C VAL A 42 16.12 -15.02 15.72
N LEU A 43 17.39 -14.62 15.67
CA LEU A 43 17.82 -13.23 15.58
C LEU A 43 18.31 -12.92 14.17
N VAL A 44 17.82 -11.85 13.58
CA VAL A 44 18.44 -11.19 12.43
C VAL A 44 19.02 -9.87 12.92
N PHE A 45 20.33 -9.73 12.89
CA PHE A 45 20.99 -8.45 13.08
C PHE A 45 21.13 -7.75 11.73
N GLY A 46 20.58 -6.54 11.58
CA GLY A 46 20.47 -5.84 10.30
C GLY A 46 21.71 -5.05 9.86
N GLY A 47 22.78 -5.04 10.65
CA GLY A 47 24.02 -4.32 10.36
C GLY A 47 24.22 -3.07 11.22
N ASP A 48 25.38 -2.43 11.06
CA ASP A 48 25.79 -1.20 11.75
C ASP A 48 25.83 -1.36 13.29
N ALA A 49 26.72 -2.23 13.76
CA ALA A 49 26.86 -2.56 15.19
C ALA A 49 27.63 -1.51 16.01
N GLY A 50 28.42 -0.64 15.38
CA GLY A 50 29.34 0.30 16.04
C GLY A 50 29.31 1.74 15.53
N ASP A 51 30.21 2.57 16.07
CA ASP A 51 30.58 3.95 15.67
C ASP A 51 30.04 5.11 16.50
N LYS A 52 28.84 5.04 17.10
CA LYS A 52 28.17 6.21 17.71
C LYS A 52 28.08 6.18 19.22
N GLY A 53 27.91 5.01 19.82
CA GLY A 53 27.77 4.81 21.26
C GLY A 53 29.05 4.37 21.95
N ASP A 54 28.98 4.25 23.29
CA ASP A 54 30.14 4.02 24.17
C ASP A 54 30.55 2.55 24.31
N HIS A 55 29.88 1.64 23.60
CA HIS A 55 29.98 0.19 23.79
C HIS A 55 30.16 -0.56 22.47
N THR A 56 30.90 0.00 21.53
CA THR A 56 31.14 -0.59 20.20
C THR A 56 31.70 -2.01 20.31
N LEU A 57 32.78 -2.23 21.07
CA LEU A 57 33.35 -3.59 21.21
C LEU A 57 32.33 -4.55 21.80
N LYS A 58 31.55 -4.10 22.80
CA LYS A 58 30.58 -4.96 23.49
C LYS A 58 29.51 -5.43 22.52
N CYS A 59 29.02 -4.54 21.66
CA CYS A 59 28.01 -4.89 20.67
C CYS A 59 28.51 -5.98 19.72
N TYR A 60 29.72 -5.81 19.16
CA TYR A 60 30.32 -6.83 18.29
C TYR A 60 30.55 -8.16 19.00
N GLU A 61 31.13 -8.14 20.21
CA GLU A 61 31.43 -9.35 20.98
C GLU A 61 30.16 -10.15 21.29
N GLN A 62 29.09 -9.47 21.70
CA GLN A 62 27.83 -10.11 22.05
C GLN A 62 27.12 -10.69 20.81
N LEU A 63 27.21 -10.03 19.66
CA LEU A 63 26.67 -10.53 18.39
C LEU A 63 27.45 -11.74 17.86
N VAL A 64 28.78 -11.69 17.89
CA VAL A 64 29.65 -12.81 17.49
C VAL A 64 29.43 -13.99 18.42
N HIS A 65 29.45 -13.78 19.74
CA HIS A 65 29.21 -14.85 20.71
C HIS A 65 27.86 -15.54 20.50
N LEU A 66 26.79 -14.77 20.25
CA LEU A 66 25.49 -15.33 19.91
C LEU A 66 25.52 -16.15 18.63
N LYS A 67 26.20 -15.67 17.59
CA LYS A 67 26.34 -16.38 16.33
C LYS A 67 27.09 -17.70 16.49
N GLU A 68 28.18 -17.71 17.25
CA GLU A 68 28.93 -18.94 17.55
C GLU A 68 28.11 -19.93 18.37
N LYS A 69 27.37 -19.44 19.38
CA LYS A 69 26.51 -20.26 20.24
C LYS A 69 25.28 -20.80 19.49
N HIS A 70 24.76 -20.05 18.52
CA HIS A 70 23.52 -20.34 17.80
C HIS A 70 23.67 -20.12 16.29
N PRO A 71 24.51 -20.92 15.60
CA PRO A 71 24.91 -20.66 14.22
C PRO A 71 23.75 -20.63 13.23
N ASP A 72 22.73 -21.48 13.40
CA ASP A 72 21.58 -21.56 12.49
C ASP A 72 20.44 -20.61 12.86
N ARG A 73 20.51 -19.98 14.03
CA ARG A 73 19.43 -19.15 14.59
C ARG A 73 19.83 -17.69 14.75
N VAL A 74 21.06 -17.33 14.43
CA VAL A 74 21.55 -15.95 14.45
C VAL A 74 22.10 -15.64 13.06
N VAL A 75 21.54 -14.61 12.44
CA VAL A 75 21.98 -14.09 11.14
C VAL A 75 22.56 -12.71 11.37
N LEU A 76 23.78 -12.49 10.89
CA LEU A 76 24.45 -11.19 10.96
C LEU A 76 24.49 -10.61 9.55
N LEU A 77 23.70 -9.57 9.30
CA LEU A 77 23.87 -8.74 8.11
C LEU A 77 24.92 -7.68 8.39
N VAL A 78 25.62 -7.24 7.34
CA VAL A 78 26.65 -6.21 7.46
C VAL A 78 26.16 -4.89 6.87
N GLY A 79 26.41 -3.81 7.63
CA GLY A 79 26.17 -2.45 7.19
C GLY A 79 27.44 -1.74 6.72
N ASN A 80 27.31 -0.51 6.26
CA ASN A 80 28.45 0.27 5.78
C ASN A 80 29.42 0.62 6.91
N ARG A 81 28.97 0.77 8.15
CA ARG A 81 29.85 1.06 9.30
C ARG A 81 30.71 -0.12 9.66
N ASP A 82 30.18 -1.32 9.52
CA ASP A 82 30.89 -2.56 9.79
C ASP A 82 31.98 -2.79 8.73
N VAL A 83 31.60 -2.76 7.45
CA VAL A 83 32.49 -3.04 6.31
C VAL A 83 33.61 -2.01 6.20
N ASN A 84 33.35 -0.73 6.44
CA ASN A 84 34.37 0.31 6.32
C ASN A 84 35.60 0.08 7.21
N LYS A 85 35.51 -0.75 8.26
CA LYS A 85 36.64 -1.06 9.16
C LYS A 85 37.73 -1.90 8.49
N ILE A 86 37.48 -2.57 7.37
CA ILE A 86 38.54 -3.30 6.64
C ILE A 86 39.64 -2.37 6.14
N ARG A 87 39.35 -1.07 5.95
CA ARG A 87 40.33 -0.02 5.62
C ARG A 87 41.46 0.11 6.65
N LEU A 88 41.23 -0.30 7.90
CA LEU A 88 42.21 -0.20 8.98
C LEU A 88 43.48 -1.02 8.70
N THR A 89 43.39 -2.15 7.99
CA THR A 89 44.57 -2.99 7.71
C THR A 89 45.49 -2.36 6.67
N SER A 90 44.92 -1.71 5.65
CA SER A 90 45.68 -1.09 4.57
C SER A 90 46.11 0.33 4.92
N GLU A 91 45.22 1.17 5.43
CA GLU A 91 45.48 2.60 5.62
C GLU A 91 46.24 2.94 6.91
N LEU A 92 46.35 2.00 7.85
CA LEU A 92 47.22 2.12 9.04
C LEU A 92 48.48 1.25 8.94
N ASN A 93 48.77 0.67 7.77
CA ASN A 93 50.02 -0.02 7.53
C ASN A 93 51.19 0.98 7.54
N ASP A 94 52.36 0.53 7.99
CA ASP A 94 53.56 1.38 8.05
C ASP A 94 53.98 1.88 6.66
N THR A 95 53.73 1.11 5.60
CA THR A 95 54.01 1.51 4.20
C THR A 95 53.19 2.71 3.74
N GLU A 96 52.05 3.00 4.38
CA GLU A 96 51.14 4.10 4.02
C GLU A 96 51.30 5.35 4.90
N MET A 97 52.31 5.37 5.77
CA MET A 97 52.53 6.49 6.70
C MET A 97 53.35 7.64 6.08
N ASP A 98 54.02 7.42 4.95
CA ASP A 98 54.75 8.47 4.23
C ASP A 98 53.82 9.27 3.30
N LEU A 99 53.76 10.59 3.51
CA LEU A 99 52.92 11.52 2.74
C LEU A 99 53.28 11.62 1.25
N SER A 100 54.49 11.22 0.87
CA SER A 100 54.99 11.32 -0.50
C SER A 100 54.74 10.07 -1.34
N SER A 101 54.54 8.92 -0.70
CA SER A 101 54.46 7.60 -1.34
C SER A 101 53.16 6.83 -1.08
N MET A 102 52.31 7.28 -0.15
CA MET A 102 51.03 6.61 0.14
C MET A 102 50.06 6.57 -1.04
N ALA A 103 49.07 5.67 -0.94
CA ALA A 103 47.98 5.56 -1.89
C ALA A 103 47.22 6.89 -2.07
N LYS A 104 46.95 7.22 -3.34
CA LYS A 104 46.29 8.45 -3.75
C LYS A 104 44.91 8.63 -3.11
N GLU A 105 44.18 7.54 -2.91
CA GLU A 105 42.86 7.53 -2.25
C GLU A 105 42.91 8.13 -0.83
N ILE A 106 43.96 7.82 -0.08
CA ILE A 106 44.15 8.33 1.29
C ILE A 106 44.46 9.83 1.24
N LEU A 107 45.33 10.23 0.32
CA LEU A 107 45.80 11.61 0.19
C LEU A 107 44.67 12.56 -0.25
N GLU A 108 43.87 12.14 -1.23
CA GLU A 108 42.79 12.94 -1.80
C GLU A 108 41.53 12.95 -0.92
N GLY A 109 41.42 12.02 0.03
CA GLY A 109 40.29 11.88 0.93
C GLY A 109 39.02 11.37 0.24
N PRO A 110 37.88 11.34 0.95
CA PRO A 110 36.67 10.62 0.52
C PRO A 110 36.05 11.24 -0.73
N THR A 111 36.18 10.56 -1.88
CA THR A 111 35.77 11.06 -3.20
C THR A 111 34.26 11.37 -3.29
N TRP A 112 33.46 10.64 -2.52
CA TRP A 112 32.01 10.81 -2.39
C TRP A 112 31.58 12.07 -1.61
N VAL A 113 32.52 12.78 -0.97
CA VAL A 113 32.27 14.09 -0.35
C VAL A 113 32.70 15.20 -1.31
N ALA A 114 31.82 16.19 -1.49
CA ALA A 114 32.09 17.36 -2.33
C ALA A 114 33.41 18.04 -1.94
N GLN A 115 34.18 18.46 -2.94
CA GLN A 115 35.57 18.91 -2.77
C GLN A 115 35.70 20.11 -1.79
N ASP A 116 34.71 20.99 -1.75
CA ASP A 116 34.62 22.15 -0.85
C ASP A 116 34.38 21.78 0.62
N LYS A 117 33.77 20.61 0.88
CA LYS A 117 33.46 20.10 2.22
C LYS A 117 34.45 19.05 2.71
N ARG A 118 35.32 18.55 1.83
CA ARG A 118 36.26 17.48 2.14
C ARG A 118 37.40 17.99 3.02
N VAL A 119 37.69 17.26 4.10
CA VAL A 119 38.90 17.44 4.90
C VAL A 119 39.91 16.38 4.48
N THR A 120 40.92 16.78 3.70
CA THR A 120 42.03 15.88 3.33
C THR A 120 42.95 15.63 4.52
N LEU A 121 43.70 14.53 4.50
CA LEU A 121 44.66 14.22 5.55
C LEU A 121 45.68 15.35 5.74
N LYS A 122 46.19 15.92 4.63
CA LYS A 122 47.14 17.05 4.68
C LYS A 122 46.56 18.27 5.41
N LYS A 123 45.30 18.61 5.10
CA LYS A 123 44.62 19.73 5.77
C LYS A 123 44.43 19.45 7.25
N PHE A 124 43.97 18.25 7.60
CA PHE A 124 43.80 17.84 9.00
C PHE A 124 45.10 17.92 9.81
N LEU A 125 46.22 17.48 9.25
CA LEU A 125 47.52 17.54 9.93
C LEU A 125 48.01 18.99 10.10
N ALA A 126 47.82 19.84 9.09
CA ALA A 126 48.17 21.27 9.15
C ALA A 126 47.37 22.02 10.22
N ASP A 127 46.04 21.81 10.28
CA ASP A 127 45.18 22.44 11.28
C ASP A 127 45.59 22.06 12.72
N ARG A 128 46.11 20.84 12.92
CA ARG A 128 46.63 20.43 14.24
C ARG A 128 47.98 21.07 14.58
N GLN A 129 48.80 21.34 13.58
CA GLN A 129 50.08 22.02 13.76
C GLN A 129 49.89 23.48 14.20
N GLU A 130 48.87 24.18 13.69
CA GLU A 130 48.53 25.54 14.13
C GLU A 130 47.96 25.59 15.56
N SER A 131 47.37 24.49 16.04
CA SER A 131 46.74 24.40 17.37
C SER A 131 47.69 24.02 18.51
N GLN A 132 48.90 23.55 18.21
CA GLN A 132 49.95 23.24 19.19
C GLN A 132 51.03 24.32 19.14
N ASP A 133 51.36 24.93 20.29
CA ASP A 133 52.42 25.95 20.41
C ASP A 133 53.67 25.55 19.61
N GLU A 134 54.23 26.49 18.84
CA GLU A 134 55.31 26.39 17.83
C GLU A 134 56.64 25.72 18.28
N SER A 135 56.68 25.08 19.43
CA SER A 135 57.88 24.50 20.06
C SER A 135 58.08 22.99 19.86
N SER A 136 57.15 22.26 19.23
CA SER A 136 57.35 20.85 18.86
C SER A 136 57.16 20.65 17.35
N GLY A 137 58.17 20.04 16.71
CA GLY A 137 58.32 19.94 15.26
C GLY A 137 57.15 19.33 14.49
N GLU A 138 57.25 19.45 13.16
CA GLU A 138 56.39 18.91 12.10
C GLU A 138 55.38 17.86 12.60
N VAL A 139 54.07 18.14 12.53
CA VAL A 139 53.04 17.17 12.93
C VAL A 139 53.09 16.00 11.96
N VAL A 140 53.83 14.97 12.37
CA VAL A 140 54.05 13.75 11.57
C VAL A 140 52.72 13.01 11.42
N ASN A 141 52.50 12.43 10.24
CA ASN A 141 51.42 11.50 9.97
C ASN A 141 51.62 10.19 10.78
N THR A 142 51.24 10.22 12.06
CA THR A 142 51.24 9.05 12.95
C THR A 142 49.96 8.24 12.80
N LYS A 143 49.98 6.95 13.20
CA LYS A 143 48.77 6.10 13.21
C LYS A 143 47.64 6.67 14.07
N VAL A 144 47.99 7.37 15.16
CA VAL A 144 47.04 8.07 16.03
C VAL A 144 46.30 9.17 15.27
N ASN A 145 47.05 10.08 14.64
CA ASN A 145 46.45 11.17 13.86
C ASN A 145 45.69 10.64 12.64
N ARG A 146 46.24 9.62 11.97
CA ARG A 146 45.58 8.95 10.86
C ARG A 146 44.25 8.35 11.27
N LEU A 147 44.21 7.59 12.37
CA LEU A 147 42.98 6.96 12.85
C LEU A 147 41.94 8.01 13.28
N LYS A 148 42.35 9.06 14.00
CA LYS A 148 41.45 10.18 14.37
C LYS A 148 40.82 10.81 13.12
N TRP A 149 41.63 11.09 12.08
CA TRP A 149 41.13 11.58 10.80
C TRP A 149 40.20 10.59 10.09
N MET A 150 40.57 9.30 10.02
CA MET A 150 39.76 8.27 9.38
C MET A 150 38.36 8.19 9.99
N LEU A 151 38.29 8.09 11.33
CA LEU A 151 37.03 7.98 12.07
C LEU A 151 36.16 9.23 11.90
N GLU A 152 36.75 10.43 12.02
CA GLU A 152 36.01 11.69 11.98
C GLU A 152 35.55 12.09 10.57
N HIS A 153 36.43 11.95 9.57
CA HIS A 153 36.21 12.56 8.25
C HIS A 153 35.90 11.57 7.13
N THR A 154 36.17 10.27 7.32
CA THR A 154 36.01 9.29 6.23
C THR A 154 35.11 8.11 6.57
N MET A 155 34.88 7.80 7.85
CA MET A 155 34.05 6.68 8.30
C MET A 155 32.73 7.10 8.96
N GLY A 156 32.51 8.40 9.21
CA GLY A 156 31.29 8.87 9.86
C GLY A 156 31.18 8.49 11.35
N ALA A 157 32.31 8.21 12.00
CA ALA A 157 32.45 7.75 13.38
C ALA A 157 33.03 8.86 14.28
N GLN A 158 32.50 10.08 14.17
CA GLN A 158 33.01 11.23 14.92
C GLN A 158 32.94 10.99 16.44
N GLY A 159 34.06 11.23 17.13
CA GLY A 159 34.22 10.99 18.57
C GLY A 159 34.49 9.53 18.98
N ASP A 160 34.50 8.57 18.05
CA ASP A 160 34.62 7.14 18.36
C ASP A 160 36.00 6.76 18.91
N PHE A 161 37.02 7.58 18.65
CA PHE A 161 38.35 7.40 19.26
C PHE A 161 38.28 7.54 20.79
N GLU A 162 37.63 8.59 21.29
CA GLU A 162 37.52 8.84 22.74
C GLU A 162 36.49 7.93 23.40
N ARG A 163 35.42 7.56 22.70
CA ARG A 163 34.49 6.53 23.20
C ARG A 163 35.17 5.17 23.32
N ARG A 164 35.99 4.78 22.34
CA ARG A 164 36.82 3.56 22.45
C ARG A 164 37.77 3.64 23.64
N ARG A 165 38.40 4.79 23.90
CA ARG A 165 39.25 4.99 25.11
C ARG A 165 38.45 4.75 26.40
N ALA A 166 37.27 5.36 26.49
CA ALA A 166 36.39 5.20 27.65
C ALA A 166 35.95 3.75 27.83
N GLU A 167 35.60 3.06 26.74
CA GLU A 167 35.22 1.65 26.76
C GLU A 167 36.39 0.77 27.25
N LEU A 168 37.60 0.97 26.72
CA LEU A 168 38.79 0.24 27.16
C LEU A 168 39.10 0.47 28.64
N LYS A 169 38.92 1.70 29.13
CA LYS A 169 39.11 2.04 30.55
C LYS A 169 38.13 1.29 31.45
N LEU A 170 36.89 1.08 31.00
CA LEU A 170 35.89 0.29 31.74
C LEU A 170 36.20 -1.20 31.74
N ARG A 171 36.87 -1.71 30.70
CA ARG A 171 37.18 -3.13 30.49
C ARG A 171 38.46 -3.59 31.18
N GLN A 172 39.37 -2.68 31.53
CA GLN A 172 40.55 -3.07 32.31
C GLN A 172 40.08 -3.58 33.68
N GLU A 173 40.25 -4.88 33.93
CA GLU A 173 40.01 -5.51 35.23
C GLU A 173 40.65 -4.67 36.35
N VAL A 174 39.99 -4.64 37.51
CA VAL A 174 40.19 -3.76 38.67
C VAL A 174 41.63 -3.78 39.29
N GLY A 175 42.63 -4.36 38.64
CA GLY A 175 44.01 -4.54 39.14
C GLY A 175 45.06 -3.52 38.71
N ALA A 176 44.92 -2.79 37.60
CA ALA A 176 45.95 -1.84 37.14
C ALA A 176 45.35 -0.52 36.68
N ARG A 177 45.50 0.55 37.47
CA ARG A 177 45.18 1.93 37.09
C ARG A 177 46.17 2.45 36.04
N LYS A 178 46.14 1.89 34.82
CA LYS A 178 46.88 2.45 33.70
C LYS A 178 45.94 3.39 32.94
N GLU A 179 46.36 4.63 32.75
CA GLU A 179 45.68 5.52 31.83
C GLU A 179 45.75 4.92 30.42
N VAL A 180 44.60 4.83 29.73
CA VAL A 180 44.54 4.32 28.35
C VAL A 180 45.15 5.38 27.44
N THR A 181 46.29 5.06 26.81
CA THR A 181 46.99 6.01 25.93
C THR A 181 46.38 6.05 24.53
N ASP A 182 46.79 7.02 23.71
CA ASP A 182 46.39 7.09 22.30
C ASP A 182 46.80 5.81 21.52
N GLU A 183 47.96 5.25 21.86
CA GLU A 183 48.49 4.02 21.26
C GLU A 183 47.69 2.79 21.68
N ASP A 184 47.21 2.74 22.93
CA ASP A 184 46.33 1.64 23.39
C ASP A 184 45.01 1.63 22.59
N VAL A 185 44.47 2.81 22.24
CA VAL A 185 43.27 2.94 21.39
C VAL A 185 43.56 2.46 19.97
N VAL A 186 44.64 2.94 19.34
CA VAL A 186 45.06 2.49 18.00
C VAL A 186 45.25 0.98 17.97
N LYS A 187 45.93 0.43 19.00
CA LYS A 187 46.15 -1.00 19.14
C LYS A 187 44.81 -1.76 19.21
N SER A 188 43.83 -1.27 19.97
CA SER A 188 42.50 -1.89 20.02
C SER A 188 41.82 -1.99 18.66
N TYR A 189 41.87 -0.93 17.84
CA TYR A 189 41.31 -0.97 16.49
C TYR A 189 42.04 -1.97 15.58
N LEU A 190 43.38 -1.97 15.61
CA LEU A 190 44.19 -2.91 14.83
C LEU A 190 43.95 -4.36 15.27
N ASP A 191 43.86 -4.61 16.58
CA ASP A 191 43.59 -5.95 17.11
C ASP A 191 42.18 -6.42 16.76
N SER A 192 41.21 -5.51 16.64
CA SER A 192 39.84 -5.87 16.25
C SER A 192 39.73 -6.44 14.83
N VAL A 193 40.67 -6.11 13.93
CA VAL A 193 40.66 -6.55 12.52
C VAL A 193 41.70 -7.64 12.21
N LYS A 194 42.55 -8.01 13.19
CA LYS A 194 43.47 -9.15 13.08
C LYS A 194 42.72 -10.47 13.23
N GLU A 195 43.43 -11.58 12.98
CA GLU A 195 42.93 -12.93 13.28
C GLU A 195 42.51 -13.06 14.75
N GLY A 196 41.32 -13.58 15.01
CA GLY A 196 40.70 -13.62 16.33
C GLY A 196 40.16 -12.26 16.83
N GLY A 197 40.26 -11.21 16.03
CA GLY A 197 39.74 -9.89 16.33
C GLY A 197 38.23 -9.82 16.08
N VAL A 198 37.49 -9.20 17.00
CA VAL A 198 36.02 -9.23 17.00
C VAL A 198 35.37 -8.65 15.73
N LEU A 199 35.95 -7.61 15.12
CA LEU A 199 35.40 -7.05 13.87
C LEU A 199 35.64 -8.02 12.70
N ARG A 200 36.81 -8.69 12.67
CA ARG A 200 37.08 -9.70 11.66
C ARG A 200 36.14 -10.90 11.82
N GLU A 201 35.93 -11.39 13.04
CA GLU A 201 35.00 -12.50 13.30
C GLU A 201 33.56 -12.14 12.91
N TYR A 202 33.11 -10.92 13.22
CA TYR A 202 31.81 -10.42 12.79
C TYR A 202 31.67 -10.44 11.26
N LEU A 203 32.66 -9.91 10.53
CA LEU A 203 32.64 -9.88 9.07
C LEU A 203 32.70 -11.29 8.45
N LEU A 204 33.45 -12.22 9.06
CA LEU A 204 33.50 -13.62 8.62
C LEU A 204 32.14 -14.32 8.73
N HIS A 205 31.36 -14.00 9.77
CA HIS A 205 30.00 -14.49 9.95
C HIS A 205 28.92 -13.70 9.20
N GLY A 206 29.29 -12.56 8.62
CA GLY A 206 28.40 -11.62 7.96
C GLY A 206 27.77 -12.13 6.66
N SER A 207 26.71 -11.45 6.24
CA SER A 207 26.05 -11.62 4.93
C SER A 207 25.47 -10.28 4.47
N LEU A 208 25.24 -10.12 3.17
CA LEU A 208 24.65 -8.89 2.62
C LEU A 208 23.12 -8.95 2.55
N ALA A 209 22.56 -10.14 2.42
CA ALA A 209 21.12 -10.36 2.37
C ALA A 209 20.73 -11.70 2.97
N PHE A 210 19.49 -11.82 3.44
CA PHE A 210 18.96 -13.06 3.98
C PHE A 210 17.47 -13.19 3.66
N VAL A 211 16.99 -14.41 3.40
CA VAL A 211 15.59 -14.68 3.12
C VAL A 211 15.07 -15.74 4.08
N ALA A 212 13.98 -15.44 4.78
CA ALA A 212 13.24 -16.40 5.58
C ALA A 212 11.78 -15.98 5.71
N HIS A 213 10.87 -16.95 5.82
CA HIS A 213 9.43 -16.72 6.00
C HIS A 213 8.86 -15.66 5.03
N GLN A 214 9.17 -15.82 3.73
CA GLN A 214 8.74 -14.90 2.65
C GLN A 214 9.23 -13.46 2.83
N THR A 215 10.25 -13.23 3.65
CA THR A 215 10.78 -11.90 3.97
C THR A 215 12.23 -11.82 3.52
N LEU A 216 12.55 -10.77 2.76
CA LEU A 216 13.92 -10.40 2.40
C LEU A 216 14.45 -9.38 3.42
N PHE A 217 15.59 -9.69 4.03
CA PHE A 217 16.31 -8.82 4.94
C PHE A 217 17.58 -8.30 4.25
N VAL A 218 17.74 -6.99 4.25
CA VAL A 218 18.94 -6.28 3.77
C VAL A 218 19.24 -5.11 4.70
N HIS A 219 20.48 -4.65 4.77
CA HIS A 219 20.80 -3.48 5.60
C HIS A 219 20.13 -2.21 5.01
N GLY A 220 20.49 -1.86 3.79
CA GLY A 220 20.08 -0.67 3.03
C GLY A 220 18.65 -0.69 2.50
N GLY A 221 18.51 -1.37 1.37
CA GLY A 221 17.30 -1.37 0.56
C GLY A 221 17.60 -1.86 -0.85
N ILE A 222 16.56 -2.11 -1.65
CA ILE A 222 16.70 -2.67 -3.00
C ILE A 222 16.46 -1.65 -4.12
N ILE A 223 16.16 -0.41 -3.76
CA ILE A 223 15.98 0.73 -4.67
C ILE A 223 16.72 1.95 -4.13
N ASN A 224 16.88 2.94 -5.00
CA ASN A 224 17.26 4.31 -4.62
C ASN A 224 16.10 5.22 -4.97
N GLY A 225 15.50 5.87 -3.97
CA GLY A 225 14.31 6.73 -4.16
C GLY A 225 14.55 8.06 -4.89
N ASP A 226 15.76 8.29 -5.40
CA ASP A 226 16.06 9.36 -6.34
C ASP A 226 15.50 9.02 -7.73
N LYS A 227 15.20 10.03 -8.55
CA LYS A 227 14.35 10.00 -9.77
C LYS A 227 14.61 8.90 -10.83
N ASN A 228 15.64 8.08 -10.68
CA ASN A 228 15.94 6.90 -11.48
C ASN A 228 15.70 5.61 -10.67
N ALA A 229 14.44 5.30 -10.38
CA ALA A 229 14.03 4.00 -9.82
C ALA A 229 14.41 2.78 -10.71
N SER A 230 15.01 3.03 -11.88
CA SER A 230 15.59 2.05 -12.81
C SER A 230 16.88 1.38 -12.30
N LEU A 231 17.47 1.85 -11.20
CA LEU A 231 18.73 1.34 -10.64
C LEU A 231 18.52 0.48 -9.39
N SER A 232 17.67 -0.55 -9.51
CA SER A 232 17.46 -1.52 -8.43
C SER A 232 18.72 -2.35 -8.14
N ALA A 233 18.96 -2.65 -6.86
CA ALA A 233 19.95 -3.65 -6.42
C ALA A 233 19.48 -5.09 -6.67
N LEU A 234 18.17 -5.30 -6.80
CA LEU A 234 17.56 -6.61 -6.96
C LEU A 234 18.15 -7.33 -8.19
N GLY A 235 18.64 -8.55 -7.98
CA GLY A 235 19.20 -9.38 -9.05
C GLY A 235 20.61 -8.97 -9.51
N ARG A 236 21.28 -8.01 -8.88
CA ARG A 236 22.64 -7.60 -9.25
C ARG A 236 23.69 -8.19 -8.32
N VAL A 237 24.75 -8.76 -8.91
CA VAL A 237 25.97 -9.14 -8.20
C VAL A 237 27.14 -8.39 -8.86
N PRO A 238 28.04 -7.73 -8.10
CA PRO A 238 29.04 -6.82 -8.69
C PRO A 238 29.97 -7.44 -9.75
N ASP A 239 30.35 -8.71 -9.60
CA ASP A 239 31.21 -9.43 -10.55
C ASP A 239 30.43 -10.07 -11.72
N GLU A 240 29.10 -10.18 -11.63
CA GLU A 240 28.23 -10.73 -12.66
C GLU A 240 27.08 -9.75 -13.04
N PRO A 241 27.35 -8.47 -13.38
CA PRO A 241 26.33 -7.42 -13.44
C PRO A 241 25.32 -7.58 -14.58
N SER A 242 25.62 -8.39 -15.59
CA SER A 242 24.74 -8.66 -16.74
C SER A 242 23.91 -9.93 -16.58
N LYS A 243 24.20 -10.75 -15.57
CA LYS A 243 23.50 -12.01 -15.36
C LYS A 243 22.15 -11.75 -14.72
N ARG A 244 21.15 -12.50 -15.16
CA ARG A 244 19.85 -12.56 -14.52
C ARG A 244 19.76 -13.86 -13.74
N PHE A 245 19.21 -13.77 -12.54
CA PHE A 245 18.97 -14.92 -11.67
C PHE A 245 17.50 -15.32 -11.79
N GLU A 246 17.21 -16.61 -11.67
CA GLU A 246 15.87 -17.15 -11.83
C GLU A 246 14.97 -16.86 -10.63
N SER A 247 15.57 -16.60 -9.46
CA SER A 247 14.86 -16.26 -8.22
C SER A 247 15.68 -15.33 -7.31
N VAL A 248 14.98 -14.67 -6.37
CA VAL A 248 15.61 -13.88 -5.31
C VAL A 248 16.53 -14.75 -4.43
N LEU A 249 16.16 -16.00 -4.15
CA LEU A 249 16.99 -16.91 -3.35
C LEU A 249 18.34 -17.18 -4.03
N GLU A 250 18.33 -17.51 -5.31
CA GLU A 250 19.56 -17.72 -6.09
C GLU A 250 20.44 -16.46 -6.11
N TRP A 251 19.83 -15.28 -6.32
CA TRP A 251 20.55 -14.02 -6.28
C TRP A 251 21.19 -13.76 -4.91
N VAL A 252 20.47 -13.98 -3.81
CA VAL A 252 20.99 -13.82 -2.45
C VAL A 252 22.16 -14.75 -2.18
N ASP A 253 22.08 -16.01 -2.60
CA ASP A 253 23.18 -16.97 -2.46
C ASP A 253 24.43 -16.51 -3.19
N LYS A 254 24.27 -15.98 -4.41
CA LYS A 254 25.37 -15.47 -5.24
C LYS A 254 25.95 -14.17 -4.68
N LEU A 255 25.11 -13.25 -4.22
CA LEU A 255 25.54 -12.02 -3.56
C LEU A 255 26.35 -12.30 -2.29
N ASN A 256 25.88 -13.24 -1.46
CA ASN A 256 26.59 -13.65 -0.25
C ASN A 256 27.87 -14.44 -0.55
N ALA A 257 27.91 -15.21 -1.64
CA ALA A 257 29.14 -15.87 -2.09
C ALA A 257 30.19 -14.84 -2.53
N TRP A 258 29.79 -13.84 -3.30
CA TRP A 258 30.64 -12.72 -3.67
C TRP A 258 31.18 -11.97 -2.44
N TYR A 259 30.31 -11.67 -1.46
CA TYR A 259 30.72 -11.07 -0.18
C TYR A 259 31.82 -11.88 0.53
N ARG A 260 31.60 -13.19 0.69
CA ARG A 260 32.60 -14.08 1.34
C ARG A 260 33.93 -14.10 0.59
N ASN A 261 33.89 -14.07 -0.75
CA ASN A 261 35.11 -13.98 -1.57
C ASN A 261 35.84 -12.66 -1.34
N GLN A 262 35.12 -11.53 -1.23
CA GLN A 262 35.73 -10.23 -0.96
C GLN A 262 36.34 -10.13 0.44
N VAL A 263 35.67 -10.68 1.47
CA VAL A 263 36.24 -10.78 2.83
C VAL A 263 37.49 -11.66 2.82
N LYS A 264 37.46 -12.78 2.09
CA LYS A 264 38.63 -13.65 1.92
C LYS A 264 39.78 -12.92 1.21
N GLU A 265 39.51 -12.19 0.15
CA GLU A 265 40.50 -11.40 -0.57
C GLU A 265 41.14 -10.34 0.34
N TRP A 266 40.36 -9.66 1.16
CA TRP A 266 40.86 -8.74 2.19
C TRP A 266 41.78 -9.44 3.20
N ILE A 267 41.43 -10.64 3.66
CA ILE A 267 42.27 -11.42 4.57
C ILE A 267 43.59 -11.86 3.91
N ASP A 268 43.52 -12.33 2.67
CA ASP A 268 44.68 -12.85 1.93
C ASP A 268 45.60 -11.70 1.47
N HIS A 269 45.04 -10.52 1.18
CA HIS A 269 45.73 -9.31 0.72
C HIS A 269 45.31 -8.05 1.50
N PRO A 270 45.68 -7.93 2.79
CA PRO A 270 45.14 -6.92 3.71
C PRO A 270 45.74 -5.52 3.53
N THR A 271 46.80 -5.39 2.72
CA THR A 271 47.52 -4.14 2.46
C THR A 271 47.39 -3.72 1.01
N TRP A 272 47.83 -2.50 0.71
CA TRP A 272 48.03 -2.09 -0.67
C TRP A 272 49.07 -2.97 -1.36
N ASN A 273 48.90 -3.14 -2.67
CA ASN A 273 49.91 -3.71 -3.55
C ASN A 273 51.06 -2.71 -3.78
N ASP A 274 52.14 -3.17 -4.42
CA ASP A 274 53.38 -2.39 -4.60
C ASP A 274 53.21 -1.07 -5.36
N ASP A 275 52.18 -0.94 -6.22
CA ASP A 275 51.88 0.28 -6.96
C ASP A 275 50.83 1.18 -6.27
N HIS A 276 50.38 0.79 -5.07
CA HIS A 276 49.39 1.49 -4.26
C HIS A 276 48.06 1.79 -4.99
N CYS A 277 47.69 0.96 -5.98
CA CYS A 277 46.47 1.14 -6.78
C CYS A 277 45.34 0.17 -6.41
N SER A 278 45.63 -0.92 -5.68
CA SER A 278 44.61 -1.89 -5.24
C SER A 278 44.93 -2.57 -3.91
N ARG A 279 43.90 -3.13 -3.27
CA ARG A 279 43.97 -3.89 -2.01
C ARG A 279 42.89 -4.97 -2.00
N GLY A 280 43.03 -5.99 -1.16
CA GLY A 280 41.99 -7.02 -1.03
C GLY A 280 40.67 -6.44 -0.48
N GLY A 281 39.54 -6.92 -0.99
CA GLY A 281 38.20 -6.46 -0.58
C GLY A 281 37.82 -5.07 -1.11
N ASN A 282 38.57 -4.55 -2.09
CA ASN A 282 38.35 -3.21 -2.65
C ASN A 282 36.97 -3.06 -3.31
N GLU A 283 36.43 -4.10 -3.96
CA GLU A 283 35.10 -4.02 -4.56
C GLU A 283 33.99 -4.04 -3.49
N LEU A 284 34.20 -4.74 -2.37
CA LEU A 284 33.30 -4.66 -1.21
C LEU A 284 33.31 -3.27 -0.57
N LEU A 285 34.48 -2.61 -0.48
CA LEU A 285 34.56 -1.22 0.00
C LEU A 285 33.78 -0.27 -0.91
N LYS A 286 33.94 -0.38 -2.23
CA LYS A 286 33.16 0.43 -3.19
C LYS A 286 31.67 0.18 -3.04
N TYR A 287 31.26 -1.07 -2.84
CA TYR A 287 29.85 -1.47 -2.74
C TYR A 287 29.09 -0.81 -1.57
N VAL A 288 29.81 -0.41 -0.51
CA VAL A 288 29.24 0.26 0.67
C VAL A 288 29.44 1.78 0.65
N LEU A 289 29.86 2.37 -0.47
CA LEU A 289 29.98 3.82 -0.61
C LEU A 289 28.63 4.47 -1.00
N PRO A 290 28.34 5.70 -0.52
CA PRO A 290 27.06 6.36 -0.77
C PRO A 290 26.69 6.58 -2.24
N ASP A 291 27.68 6.67 -3.12
CA ASP A 291 27.50 6.88 -4.57
C ASP A 291 27.41 5.57 -5.37
N TYR A 292 27.53 4.41 -4.71
CA TYR A 292 27.41 3.12 -5.38
C TYR A 292 25.95 2.79 -5.72
N THR A 293 25.66 2.69 -7.01
CA THR A 293 24.31 2.39 -7.51
C THR A 293 23.99 0.89 -7.43
N GLY A 294 22.82 0.52 -6.90
CA GLY A 294 22.39 -0.87 -6.81
C GLY A 294 23.06 -1.66 -5.67
N SER A 295 23.41 -0.99 -4.58
CA SER A 295 23.88 -1.62 -3.34
C SER A 295 22.71 -1.97 -2.43
N VAL A 296 22.69 -3.19 -1.87
CA VAL A 296 21.72 -3.57 -0.82
C VAL A 296 22.07 -2.94 0.54
N VAL A 297 23.24 -2.33 0.68
CA VAL A 297 23.70 -1.64 1.90
C VAL A 297 23.37 -0.15 1.85
N MET A 298 23.51 0.48 0.67
CA MET A 298 23.29 1.92 0.49
C MET A 298 21.93 2.28 -0.12
N GLY A 299 21.10 1.27 -0.43
CA GLY A 299 19.74 1.46 -0.91
C GLY A 299 18.87 2.29 0.04
N ARG A 300 17.97 3.11 -0.50
CA ARG A 300 17.08 3.98 0.27
C ARG A 300 15.65 3.96 -0.26
N HIS A 301 14.72 3.66 0.63
CA HIS A 301 13.28 3.70 0.37
C HIS A 301 12.65 5.06 0.73
N LEU A 302 13.37 6.16 0.47
CA LEU A 302 12.91 7.53 0.70
C LEU A 302 13.01 8.36 -0.58
N LEU A 303 12.00 9.21 -0.83
CA LEU A 303 12.07 10.28 -1.82
C LEU A 303 13.09 11.35 -1.40
N PRO A 304 13.53 12.25 -2.30
CA PRO A 304 14.38 13.39 -1.93
C PRO A 304 13.77 14.30 -0.85
N SER A 305 12.44 14.30 -0.69
CA SER A 305 11.73 15.02 0.37
C SER A 305 11.91 14.40 1.76
N GLY A 306 12.46 13.19 1.86
CA GLY A 306 12.53 12.38 3.08
C GLY A 306 11.28 11.53 3.34
N MET A 307 10.22 11.67 2.54
CA MET A 307 9.04 10.82 2.66
C MET A 307 9.30 9.40 2.15
N PRO A 308 8.73 8.35 2.77
CA PRO A 308 8.90 6.99 2.30
C PRO A 308 8.35 6.76 0.90
N THR A 309 8.98 5.86 0.16
CA THR A 309 8.56 5.48 -1.19
C THR A 309 8.38 3.97 -1.31
N PRO A 310 7.24 3.50 -1.85
CA PRO A 310 7.06 2.08 -2.13
C PRO A 310 7.97 1.64 -3.29
N VAL A 311 8.13 0.33 -3.45
CA VAL A 311 8.91 -0.19 -4.58
C VAL A 311 8.14 -0.04 -5.91
N PRO A 312 8.84 0.21 -7.03
CA PRO A 312 8.27 0.14 -8.38
C PRO A 312 7.50 -1.17 -8.64
N ALA A 313 6.47 -1.10 -9.50
CA ALA A 313 5.60 -2.24 -9.78
C ALA A 313 6.34 -3.43 -10.39
N GLU A 314 7.34 -3.18 -11.24
CA GLU A 314 8.16 -4.23 -11.85
C GLU A 314 8.97 -5.00 -10.80
N ILE A 315 9.51 -4.29 -9.81
CA ILE A 315 10.28 -4.87 -8.71
C ILE A 315 9.35 -5.64 -7.77
N ALA A 316 8.16 -5.10 -7.47
CA ALA A 316 7.15 -5.82 -6.69
C ALA A 316 6.72 -7.13 -7.36
N SER A 317 6.58 -7.15 -8.70
CA SER A 317 6.25 -8.37 -9.46
C SER A 317 7.35 -9.42 -9.30
N GLN A 318 8.62 -9.03 -9.48
CA GLN A 318 9.76 -9.94 -9.32
C GLN A 318 9.87 -10.52 -7.91
N LEU A 319 9.61 -9.72 -6.89
CA LEU A 319 9.56 -10.17 -5.50
C LEU A 319 8.42 -11.17 -5.29
N SER A 320 7.21 -10.86 -5.79
CA SER A 320 6.04 -11.73 -5.72
C SER A 320 6.29 -13.08 -6.40
N GLU A 321 6.82 -13.05 -7.63
CA GLU A 321 7.20 -14.24 -8.42
C GLU A 321 8.26 -15.10 -7.71
N SER A 322 9.11 -14.48 -6.90
CA SER A 322 10.13 -15.16 -6.09
C SER A 322 9.64 -15.60 -4.71
N GLY A 323 8.33 -15.49 -4.42
CA GLY A 323 7.78 -15.88 -3.11
C GLY A 323 8.09 -14.91 -1.98
N ILE A 324 8.47 -13.66 -2.29
CA ILE A 324 8.79 -12.62 -1.31
C ILE A 324 7.57 -11.72 -1.11
N ARG A 325 7.08 -11.71 0.13
CA ARG A 325 5.97 -10.91 0.61
C ARG A 325 6.40 -9.53 1.11
N ARG A 326 7.62 -9.41 1.65
CA ARG A 326 8.08 -8.22 2.39
C ARG A 326 9.59 -8.01 2.31
N VAL A 327 10.02 -6.76 2.38
CA VAL A 327 11.43 -6.39 2.63
C VAL A 327 11.54 -5.70 3.99
N ILE A 328 12.50 -6.11 4.81
CA ILE A 328 12.82 -5.45 6.09
C ILE A 328 14.23 -4.88 5.99
N ILE A 329 14.37 -3.60 6.34
CA ILE A 329 15.62 -2.84 6.20
C ILE A 329 16.03 -2.15 7.49
N GLY A 330 17.34 -2.01 7.69
CA GLY A 330 17.94 -1.38 8.85
C GLY A 330 18.44 0.05 8.64
N HIS A 331 18.77 0.45 7.42
CA HIS A 331 19.46 1.69 7.07
C HIS A 331 18.51 2.88 6.84
N THR A 332 19.05 4.09 7.01
CA THR A 332 18.39 5.40 6.83
C THR A 332 17.37 5.71 7.93
N PRO A 333 17.80 6.42 9.00
CA PRO A 333 16.96 6.68 10.17
C PRO A 333 15.68 7.41 9.78
N HIS A 334 14.54 6.83 10.14
CA HIS A 334 13.25 7.38 9.75
C HIS A 334 12.30 7.55 10.93
N GLY A 335 12.60 8.57 11.73
CA GLY A 335 11.73 9.05 12.80
C GLY A 335 11.76 8.21 14.07
N ASN A 336 10.67 8.26 14.83
CA ASN A 336 10.59 7.77 16.21
C ASN A 336 10.28 6.27 16.39
N CYS A 337 9.88 5.57 15.34
CA CYS A 337 9.62 4.14 15.36
C CYS A 337 9.70 3.56 13.94
N PRO A 338 9.72 2.21 13.78
CA PRO A 338 9.74 1.57 12.48
C PRO A 338 8.63 2.09 11.56
N THR A 339 8.95 2.22 10.28
CA THR A 339 8.04 2.77 9.27
C THR A 339 7.65 1.69 8.27
N VAL A 340 6.37 1.35 8.24
CA VAL A 340 5.79 0.46 7.23
C VAL A 340 5.44 1.26 5.98
N VAL A 341 5.76 0.75 4.80
CA VAL A 341 5.43 1.36 3.51
C VAL A 341 4.61 0.37 2.69
N LYS A 342 3.29 0.56 2.66
CA LYS A 342 2.37 -0.30 1.88
C LYS A 342 2.48 -0.03 0.38
N GLN A 343 2.50 -1.10 -0.42
CA GLN A 343 2.50 -1.02 -1.88
C GLN A 343 1.19 -0.40 -2.42
N HIS A 344 1.23 0.29 -3.56
CA HIS A 344 0.11 1.05 -4.12
C HIS A 344 -1.19 0.27 -4.31
N GLN A 345 -1.11 -1.02 -4.68
CA GLN A 345 -2.31 -1.88 -4.78
C GLN A 345 -3.01 -2.02 -3.42
N GLN A 346 -2.25 -1.99 -2.32
CA GLN A 346 -2.76 -1.97 -0.97
C GLN A 346 -3.00 -0.55 -0.42
N GLN A 347 -2.82 0.52 -1.20
CA GLN A 347 -3.22 1.87 -0.79
C GLN A 347 -4.68 2.19 -1.14
N GLN A 348 -5.22 1.51 -2.16
CA GLN A 348 -6.65 1.52 -2.45
C GLN A 348 -7.39 0.68 -1.38
N ASP A 349 -8.67 0.97 -1.16
CA ASP A 349 -9.59 0.35 -0.17
C ASP A 349 -9.85 -1.17 -0.47
N THR A 350 -8.88 -1.90 -1.02
CA THR A 350 -8.94 -3.32 -1.31
C THR A 350 -8.66 -4.09 -0.04
N CYS A 351 -9.60 -4.94 0.31
CA CYS A 351 -9.57 -5.69 1.52
C CYS A 351 -8.75 -6.96 1.36
N ALA A 352 -8.23 -7.49 2.46
CA ALA A 352 -7.38 -8.68 2.54
C ALA A 352 -7.99 -9.97 1.94
N ALA A 353 -9.24 -9.94 1.50
CA ALA A 353 -10.01 -11.10 1.08
C ALA A 353 -9.73 -11.53 -0.37
N ASP A 354 -9.22 -10.68 -1.26
CA ASP A 354 -8.90 -11.06 -2.66
C ASP A 354 -7.62 -11.94 -2.83
N ARG A 355 -7.00 -12.40 -1.74
CA ARG A 355 -5.82 -13.28 -1.76
C ARG A 355 -6.17 -14.75 -2.01
N GLY A 356 -7.05 -14.99 -2.99
CA GLY A 356 -7.45 -16.32 -3.45
C GLY A 356 -6.58 -16.89 -4.59
N SER A 357 -5.50 -16.19 -4.99
CA SER A 357 -4.48 -16.79 -5.85
C SER A 357 -3.43 -17.47 -4.97
N ASP A 358 -3.11 -18.73 -5.24
CA ASP A 358 -2.02 -19.52 -4.62
C ASP A 358 -0.60 -18.89 -4.74
N GLY A 359 -0.49 -17.63 -5.20
CA GLY A 359 0.76 -16.89 -5.35
C GLY A 359 1.00 -15.90 -4.20
N VAL A 360 2.25 -15.81 -3.75
CA VAL A 360 2.70 -14.78 -2.82
C VAL A 360 2.69 -13.42 -3.51
N VAL A 361 2.08 -12.42 -2.89
CA VAL A 361 2.06 -11.03 -3.39
C VAL A 361 2.92 -10.17 -2.50
N PHE A 362 3.78 -9.35 -3.09
CA PHE A 362 4.59 -8.38 -2.36
C PHE A 362 3.71 -7.26 -1.77
N GLU A 363 3.86 -7.00 -0.48
CA GLU A 363 2.94 -6.14 0.28
C GLU A 363 3.57 -4.83 0.72
N ASP A 364 4.78 -4.89 1.28
CA ASP A 364 5.37 -3.73 1.93
C ASP A 364 6.89 -3.83 2.20
N VAL A 365 7.42 -2.68 2.55
CA VAL A 365 8.76 -2.50 3.09
C VAL A 365 8.65 -2.00 4.53
N ILE A 366 9.42 -2.56 5.45
CA ILE A 366 9.49 -2.08 6.84
C ILE A 366 10.89 -1.52 7.08
N MET A 367 10.95 -0.22 7.36
CA MET A 367 12.17 0.49 7.71
C MET A 367 12.34 0.48 9.23
N CYS A 368 13.42 -0.12 9.73
CA CYS A 368 13.64 -0.35 11.15
C CYS A 368 14.74 0.50 11.76
N ASP A 369 15.41 1.35 10.97
CA ASP A 369 16.34 2.34 11.50
C ASP A 369 15.62 3.38 12.37
N THR A 370 15.88 3.34 13.67
CA THR A 370 15.38 4.34 14.63
C THR A 370 16.50 5.19 15.23
N GLY A 371 17.61 5.37 14.52
CA GLY A 371 18.78 6.11 15.01
C GLY A 371 18.56 7.58 15.34
N TYR A 372 17.47 8.18 14.83
CA TYR A 372 17.07 9.57 15.08
C TYR A 372 15.67 9.67 15.70
N SER A 373 15.34 8.74 16.60
CA SER A 373 14.03 8.73 17.25
C SER A 373 13.78 9.88 18.24
N ASP A 374 14.83 10.43 18.85
CA ASP A 374 14.75 11.64 19.68
C ASP A 374 16.00 12.51 19.54
N SER A 375 15.98 13.47 18.62
CA SER A 375 17.10 14.39 18.37
C SER A 375 17.44 15.31 19.55
N ARG A 376 16.65 15.32 20.63
CA ARG A 376 16.95 16.08 21.86
C ARG A 376 17.80 15.27 22.83
N ALA A 377 17.81 13.95 22.69
CA ALA A 377 18.64 13.08 23.50
C ALA A 377 20.10 13.12 23.01
N PRO A 378 21.10 13.00 23.91
CA PRO A 378 22.52 13.02 23.52
C PRO A 378 22.90 11.93 22.50
N ASP A 379 22.17 10.82 22.51
CA ASP A 379 22.37 9.68 21.61
C ASP A 379 21.42 9.69 20.40
N ASN A 380 20.62 10.75 20.25
CA ASN A 380 19.53 10.90 19.28
C ASN A 380 18.41 9.86 19.36
N ARG A 381 18.35 9.02 20.42
CA ARG A 381 17.38 7.92 20.54
C ARG A 381 16.46 8.06 21.75
N GLY A 382 16.99 8.53 22.88
CA GLY A 382 16.22 8.71 24.11
C GLY A 382 15.65 7.38 24.64
N SER A 383 14.38 7.39 25.06
CA SER A 383 13.68 6.19 25.52
C SER A 383 13.09 5.34 24.40
N ALA A 384 13.07 5.86 23.17
CA ALA A 384 12.38 5.20 22.07
C ALA A 384 13.10 3.91 21.66
N ALA A 385 12.34 2.83 21.56
CA ALA A 385 12.81 1.52 21.12
C ALA A 385 11.63 0.70 20.62
N SER A 386 11.82 -0.08 19.57
CA SER A 386 10.78 -0.94 19.01
C SER A 386 11.35 -2.31 18.66
N GLU A 387 10.67 -3.36 19.08
CA GLU A 387 10.91 -4.72 18.60
C GLU A 387 10.08 -4.96 17.34
N VAL A 388 10.70 -5.59 16.34
CA VAL A 388 10.02 -6.12 15.15
C VAL A 388 10.23 -7.63 15.14
N VAL A 389 9.14 -8.40 15.14
CA VAL A 389 9.15 -9.86 15.13
C VAL A 389 8.46 -10.39 13.88
N VAL A 390 9.14 -11.24 13.13
CA VAL A 390 8.58 -11.99 12.00
C VAL A 390 8.22 -13.41 12.47
N GLU A 391 6.96 -13.80 12.37
CA GLU A 391 6.49 -15.14 12.70
C GLU A 391 6.80 -16.14 11.56
N PRO A 392 6.76 -17.47 11.83
CA PRO A 392 6.95 -18.48 10.79
C PRO A 392 5.95 -18.38 9.62
N SER A 393 4.77 -17.81 9.86
CA SER A 393 3.75 -17.50 8.86
C SER A 393 4.15 -16.37 7.91
N GLY A 394 5.21 -15.62 8.24
CA GLY A 394 5.59 -14.38 7.57
C GLY A 394 4.86 -13.13 8.09
N HIS A 395 3.99 -13.27 9.10
CA HIS A 395 3.36 -12.15 9.78
C HIS A 395 4.38 -11.33 10.57
N VAL A 396 4.18 -10.02 10.66
CA VAL A 396 5.05 -9.15 11.46
C VAL A 396 4.29 -8.55 12.63
N LEU A 397 4.93 -8.54 13.79
CA LEU A 397 4.47 -7.84 14.97
C LEU A 397 5.47 -6.74 15.31
N VAL A 398 4.97 -5.52 15.50
CA VAL A 398 5.75 -4.39 15.98
C VAL A 398 5.23 -4.00 17.36
N ASN A 399 6.14 -3.88 18.32
CA ASN A 399 5.85 -3.45 19.69
C ASN A 399 6.95 -2.51 20.18
N GLY A 400 6.60 -1.39 20.79
CA GLY A 400 7.61 -0.43 21.19
C GLY A 400 7.12 0.72 22.06
N VAL A 401 8.08 1.55 22.42
CA VAL A 401 7.89 2.80 23.17
C VAL A 401 8.44 3.95 22.32
N LEU A 402 7.68 5.04 22.26
CA LEU A 402 8.06 6.28 21.57
C LEU A 402 8.94 7.19 22.45
N GLU A 403 9.45 8.28 21.87
CA GLU A 403 10.27 9.26 22.58
C GLU A 403 9.52 10.01 23.68
N ASP A 404 8.19 10.10 23.57
CA ASP A 404 7.31 10.71 24.58
C ASP A 404 6.80 9.71 25.64
N GLY A 405 7.27 8.46 25.58
CA GLY A 405 6.93 7.39 26.52
C GLY A 405 5.65 6.62 26.21
N ARG A 406 4.93 6.97 25.14
CA ARG A 406 3.73 6.23 24.71
C ARG A 406 4.07 4.87 24.10
N HIS A 407 3.18 3.90 24.26
CA HIS A 407 3.36 2.56 23.71
C HIS A 407 2.68 2.41 22.35
N ILE A 408 3.37 1.72 21.45
CA ILE A 408 2.87 1.31 20.14
C ILE A 408 2.83 -0.21 20.05
N LYS A 409 1.78 -0.74 19.43
CA LYS A 409 1.67 -2.16 19.11
C LYS A 409 0.73 -2.35 17.93
N TYR A 410 1.21 -3.02 16.90
CA TYR A 410 0.43 -3.31 15.70
C TYR A 410 0.98 -4.51 14.94
N ASP A 411 0.10 -5.17 14.19
CA ASP A 411 0.44 -6.11 13.14
C ASP A 411 0.22 -5.39 11.80
N PRO A 412 1.25 -5.13 10.97
CA PRO A 412 1.07 -4.49 9.67
C PRO A 412 0.18 -5.27 8.70
N ASP A 413 -0.01 -6.58 8.93
CA ASP A 413 -0.81 -7.48 8.11
C ASP A 413 -2.30 -7.42 8.50
N GLU A 414 -2.61 -7.11 9.77
CA GLU A 414 -3.99 -6.97 10.25
C GLU A 414 -4.45 -5.50 10.40
N ASP A 415 -3.52 -4.58 10.65
CA ASP A 415 -3.83 -3.17 10.87
C ASP A 415 -4.17 -2.48 9.54
N LEU A 416 -5.38 -1.92 9.48
CA LEU A 416 -5.92 -1.34 8.25
C LEU A 416 -5.23 -0.05 7.84
N TRP A 417 -4.58 0.67 8.76
CA TRP A 417 -4.15 2.04 8.54
C TRP A 417 -2.63 2.19 8.51
N VAL A 418 -1.90 1.44 9.33
CA VAL A 418 -0.44 1.57 9.41
C VAL A 418 0.23 1.39 8.04
N GLY A 419 1.09 2.35 7.70
CA GLY A 419 1.82 2.41 6.44
C GLY A 419 1.03 2.96 5.24
N ARG A 420 -0.19 3.48 5.45
CA ARG A 420 -1.01 4.11 4.40
C ARG A 420 -0.93 5.64 4.43
N TRP A 421 -1.11 6.22 3.25
CA TRP A 421 -1.25 7.66 3.05
C TRP A 421 -2.69 8.13 3.31
N LEU A 422 -2.82 9.27 3.96
CA LEU A 422 -4.08 9.96 4.20
C LEU A 422 -4.32 11.05 3.15
N GLN A 423 -5.58 11.48 2.99
CA GLN A 423 -5.98 12.47 1.97
C GLN A 423 -5.33 13.85 2.13
N ASP A 424 -4.84 14.17 3.33
CA ASP A 424 -4.12 15.42 3.61
C ASP A 424 -2.62 15.35 3.36
N GLY A 425 -2.11 14.21 2.85
CA GLY A 425 -0.70 13.99 2.54
C GLY A 425 0.14 13.49 3.71
N THR A 426 -0.46 13.28 4.90
CA THR A 426 0.23 12.62 6.03
C THR A 426 0.19 11.09 5.87
N MET A 427 1.12 10.38 6.52
CA MET A 427 1.19 8.92 6.49
C MET A 427 1.04 8.34 7.90
N VAL A 428 0.32 7.23 8.03
CA VAL A 428 0.12 6.55 9.33
C VAL A 428 1.36 5.74 9.69
N LYS A 429 1.99 6.05 10.82
CA LYS A 429 3.25 5.45 11.27
C LYS A 429 3.03 4.24 12.16
N ALA A 430 2.17 4.36 13.16
CA ALA A 430 1.99 3.35 14.19
C ALA A 430 0.62 3.48 14.86
N ARG A 431 0.14 2.38 15.44
CA ARG A 431 -1.03 2.36 16.33
C ARG A 431 -0.59 2.41 17.80
N LEU A 432 -1.29 3.22 18.59
CA LEU A 432 -1.04 3.40 20.02
C LEU A 432 -1.80 2.37 20.88
N VAL A 433 -1.25 2.03 22.04
CA VAL A 433 -1.83 1.07 23.00
C VAL A 433 -2.42 1.76 24.24
N ASP A 434 -1.96 2.96 24.59
CA ASP A 434 -2.24 3.59 25.90
C ASP A 434 -3.70 4.00 26.16
N ASN A 435 -4.64 3.67 25.26
CA ASN A 435 -6.04 4.06 25.29
C ASN A 435 -6.99 2.85 25.42
N GLU A 436 -6.62 1.81 26.18
CA GLU A 436 -7.42 0.58 26.36
C GLU A 436 -8.85 0.81 26.90
N ALA A 437 -9.15 2.01 27.43
CA ALA A 437 -10.48 2.40 27.92
C ALA A 437 -11.42 2.98 26.83
N SER A 438 -10.93 3.22 25.62
CA SER A 438 -11.69 3.79 24.50
C SER A 438 -11.96 2.73 23.43
N GLU A 439 -13.20 2.64 22.91
CA GLU A 439 -13.51 1.82 21.73
C GLU A 439 -12.86 2.35 20.43
N GLU A 440 -12.22 3.53 20.47
CA GLU A 440 -11.60 4.18 19.31
C GLU A 440 -10.09 3.89 19.22
N ALA A 441 -9.63 3.42 18.06
CA ALA A 441 -8.21 3.19 17.80
C ALA A 441 -7.48 4.51 17.55
N SER A 442 -6.38 4.75 18.28
CA SER A 442 -5.52 5.93 18.11
C SER A 442 -4.27 5.60 17.28
N TYR A 443 -3.93 6.50 16.36
CA TYR A 443 -2.79 6.37 15.44
C TYR A 443 -1.85 7.57 15.54
N LEU A 444 -0.56 7.29 15.41
CA LEU A 444 0.49 8.25 15.12
C LEU A 444 0.58 8.44 13.61
N VAL A 445 0.48 9.69 13.14
CA VAL A 445 0.68 10.06 11.74
C VAL A 445 1.82 11.05 11.62
N PHE A 446 2.49 11.09 10.48
CA PHE A 446 3.63 11.97 10.26
C PHE A 446 3.69 12.53 8.84
N GLN A 447 4.47 13.59 8.71
CA GLN A 447 4.93 14.16 7.44
C GLN A 447 6.39 14.61 7.60
N VAL A 448 7.16 14.56 6.51
CA VAL A 448 8.54 15.03 6.46
C VAL A 448 8.64 16.24 5.51
N GLU A 449 9.28 17.30 5.99
CA GLU A 449 9.62 18.48 5.20
C GLU A 449 11.15 18.69 5.19
N ASN A 450 11.70 19.29 4.14
CA ASN A 450 13.13 19.62 4.01
C ASN A 450 14.08 18.43 4.26
N SER A 451 13.70 17.24 3.78
CA SER A 451 14.45 15.98 3.86
C SER A 451 14.60 15.34 5.25
N TYR A 452 14.52 16.09 6.36
CA TYR A 452 14.71 15.56 7.72
C TYR A 452 13.90 16.24 8.84
N SER A 453 12.95 17.13 8.51
CA SER A 453 12.08 17.76 9.51
C SER A 453 10.79 16.96 9.67
N TYR A 454 10.68 16.19 10.76
CA TYR A 454 9.52 15.37 11.05
C TYR A 454 8.45 16.17 11.80
N THR A 455 7.21 16.08 11.35
CA THR A 455 6.04 16.57 12.08
C THR A 455 5.16 15.38 12.43
N TYR A 456 4.83 15.22 13.72
CA TYR A 456 4.00 14.14 14.23
C TYR A 456 2.66 14.64 14.74
N HIS A 457 1.59 13.90 14.46
CA HIS A 457 0.25 14.17 14.95
C HIS A 457 -0.44 12.88 15.41
N TYR A 458 -1.37 13.01 16.34
CA TYR A 458 -2.19 11.89 16.82
C TYR A 458 -3.60 12.00 16.26
N ARG A 459 -4.17 10.88 15.82
CA ARG A 459 -5.53 10.80 15.26
C ARG A 459 -6.29 9.62 15.83
N THR A 460 -7.59 9.80 16.06
CA THR A 460 -8.51 8.71 16.41
C THR A 460 -9.28 8.26 15.19
N ALA A 461 -9.54 6.95 15.07
CA ALA A 461 -10.42 6.38 14.07
C ALA A 461 -11.72 5.91 14.75
N GLU A 462 -12.86 6.50 14.37
CA GLU A 462 -14.18 6.05 14.83
C GLU A 462 -14.52 4.65 14.27
N VAL A 463 -14.70 3.67 15.15
CA VAL A 463 -14.87 2.24 14.82
C VAL A 463 -16.26 1.89 14.24
N SER A 464 -17.17 2.86 14.19
CA SER A 464 -18.53 2.73 13.63
C SER A 464 -18.57 2.35 12.14
N HIS A 465 -17.50 2.62 11.37
CA HIS A 465 -17.41 2.29 9.95
C HIS A 465 -16.72 0.94 9.62
N VAL A 466 -15.97 0.35 10.56
CA VAL A 466 -15.14 -0.85 10.32
C VAL A 466 -15.96 -2.15 10.40
N ARG A 467 -16.91 -2.26 11.34
CA ARG A 467 -17.83 -3.42 11.42
C ARG A 467 -18.73 -3.54 10.20
N LEU A 468 -19.16 -2.42 9.63
CA LEU A 468 -20.01 -2.40 8.43
C LEU A 468 -19.21 -2.72 7.16
N LYS A 469 -18.00 -2.15 7.00
CA LYS A 469 -17.12 -2.43 5.86
C LYS A 469 -16.62 -3.88 5.84
N ASN A 470 -16.15 -4.42 6.97
CA ASN A 470 -15.61 -5.79 7.01
C ASN A 470 -16.68 -6.86 6.70
N SER A 471 -17.94 -6.62 7.13
CA SER A 471 -19.08 -7.48 6.79
C SER A 471 -19.43 -7.43 5.29
N LEU A 472 -19.43 -6.24 4.68
CA LEU A 472 -19.68 -6.05 3.25
C LEU A 472 -18.58 -6.64 2.36
N VAL A 473 -17.35 -6.61 2.85
CA VAL A 473 -16.14 -7.06 2.15
C VAL A 473 -16.02 -8.58 2.14
N GLN A 474 -16.23 -9.22 3.29
CA GLN A 474 -16.22 -10.67 3.41
C GLN A 474 -17.36 -11.29 2.58
N THR A 475 -18.51 -10.61 2.52
CA THR A 475 -19.63 -10.98 1.65
C THR A 475 -19.29 -10.78 0.16
N SER A 476 -18.60 -9.70 -0.20
CA SER A 476 -18.17 -9.42 -1.58
C SER A 476 -17.05 -10.35 -2.07
N GLN A 477 -16.25 -10.92 -1.17
CA GLN A 477 -15.20 -11.88 -1.54
C GLN A 477 -15.76 -13.27 -1.82
N THR A 478 -16.59 -13.76 -0.89
CA THR A 478 -17.29 -15.03 -1.05
C THR A 478 -18.12 -15.05 -2.34
N PHE A 479 -18.56 -13.87 -2.80
CA PHE A 479 -19.24 -13.67 -4.07
C PHE A 479 -18.31 -13.74 -5.30
N ARG A 480 -17.10 -13.19 -5.22
CA ARG A 480 -16.12 -13.15 -6.34
C ARG A 480 -15.43 -14.50 -6.56
N ASP A 481 -15.09 -15.21 -5.51
CA ASP A 481 -14.46 -16.54 -5.61
C ASP A 481 -15.46 -17.58 -6.18
N HIS A 482 -16.75 -17.42 -5.85
CA HIS A 482 -17.84 -18.21 -6.42
C HIS A 482 -18.11 -17.87 -7.89
N PHE A 483 -17.78 -16.65 -8.32
CA PHE A 483 -17.94 -16.17 -9.69
C PHE A 483 -16.80 -16.65 -10.61
N HIS A 484 -15.57 -16.71 -10.10
CA HIS A 484 -14.41 -17.21 -10.85
C HIS A 484 -14.47 -18.72 -11.12
N SER A 485 -14.86 -19.56 -10.14
CA SER A 485 -14.99 -21.01 -10.37
C SER A 485 -16.14 -21.38 -11.33
N LYS A 486 -17.12 -20.48 -11.48
CA LYS A 486 -18.24 -20.63 -12.42
C LYS A 486 -17.87 -20.22 -13.85
N GLN A 487 -17.01 -19.21 -14.04
CA GLN A 487 -16.52 -18.84 -15.37
C GLN A 487 -15.64 -19.91 -16.04
N GLU A 488 -14.87 -20.68 -15.27
CA GLU A 488 -14.14 -21.84 -15.82
C GLU A 488 -15.07 -22.96 -16.28
N LEU A 489 -16.20 -23.16 -15.59
CA LEU A 489 -17.25 -24.09 -16.01
C LEU A 489 -17.87 -23.67 -17.36
N PHE A 490 -18.17 -22.38 -17.54
CA PHE A 490 -18.77 -21.84 -18.76
C PHE A 490 -17.86 -21.87 -20.00
N ARG A 491 -16.53 -21.90 -19.84
CA ARG A 491 -15.58 -22.05 -20.96
C ARG A 491 -15.51 -23.49 -21.50
N SER A 492 -16.05 -24.48 -20.79
CA SER A 492 -15.95 -25.90 -21.14
C SER A 492 -17.15 -26.48 -21.89
N ILE A 493 -18.18 -25.67 -22.16
CA ILE A 493 -19.42 -26.12 -22.83
C ILE A 493 -19.33 -25.87 -24.35
N PRO A 494 -19.44 -26.90 -25.22
CA PRO A 494 -19.45 -26.69 -26.66
C PRO A 494 -20.77 -26.03 -27.11
N VAL A 495 -20.66 -24.98 -27.93
CA VAL A 495 -21.81 -24.32 -28.57
C VAL A 495 -22.33 -25.20 -29.72
N THR A 496 -23.50 -25.81 -29.55
CA THR A 496 -24.25 -26.43 -30.66
C THR A 496 -25.54 -25.66 -30.97
N GLY A 497 -25.50 -24.90 -32.07
CA GLY A 497 -26.53 -24.78 -33.11
C GLY A 497 -27.99 -24.49 -32.74
N ILE A 498 -28.42 -23.26 -32.99
CA ILE A 498 -29.82 -22.86 -33.17
C ILE A 498 -30.30 -23.31 -34.57
N GLY A 499 -31.43 -24.03 -34.66
CA GLY A 499 -32.07 -24.35 -35.95
C GLY A 499 -33.45 -25.05 -35.87
N SER A 500 -34.51 -24.26 -36.06
CA SER A 500 -35.83 -24.54 -36.71
C SER A 500 -36.80 -25.67 -36.26
N ASN A 501 -37.91 -25.24 -35.62
CA ASN A 501 -39.36 -25.48 -35.93
C ASN A 501 -40.03 -26.90 -35.98
N PRO A 502 -41.38 -27.00 -35.82
CA PRO A 502 -42.05 -27.91 -34.87
C PRO A 502 -42.91 -29.04 -35.50
N THR A 503 -43.28 -30.09 -34.74
CA THR A 503 -44.57 -30.86 -34.89
C THR A 503 -44.77 -32.01 -33.88
N THR A 504 -45.95 -32.00 -33.23
CA THR A 504 -46.85 -33.11 -32.76
C THR A 504 -46.36 -34.57 -32.62
N ARG A 505 -46.55 -35.22 -31.44
CA ARG A 505 -47.62 -36.22 -31.11
C ARG A 505 -47.36 -37.04 -29.81
N ARG A 506 -48.48 -37.50 -29.25
CA ARG A 506 -48.77 -38.34 -28.05
C ARG A 506 -48.00 -39.67 -27.91
N GLY A 507 -47.83 -40.14 -26.65
CA GLY A 507 -47.68 -41.57 -26.30
C GLY A 507 -47.36 -41.84 -24.81
N THR A 508 -48.23 -42.61 -24.15
CA THR A 508 -48.31 -43.01 -22.72
C THR A 508 -47.39 -44.21 -22.32
N PRO A 509 -47.30 -44.62 -21.02
CA PRO A 509 -46.06 -45.06 -20.33
C PRO A 509 -45.90 -46.58 -20.11
N SER A 510 -44.68 -47.05 -19.79
CA SER A 510 -44.47 -48.26 -18.97
C SER A 510 -43.04 -48.41 -18.39
N LYS A 511 -42.98 -48.42 -17.05
CA LYS A 511 -42.19 -49.25 -16.11
C LYS A 511 -40.97 -50.06 -16.60
N ASN A 512 -39.78 -49.78 -16.04
CA ASN A 512 -39.16 -50.47 -14.88
C ASN A 512 -37.62 -50.26 -14.85
N TYR A 513 -37.10 -49.84 -13.69
CA TYR A 513 -35.68 -49.73 -13.35
C TYR A 513 -35.03 -51.10 -13.09
N PRO A 514 -33.68 -51.19 -13.14
CA PRO A 514 -32.95 -51.23 -11.88
C PRO A 514 -31.74 -50.28 -11.81
N LYS A 515 -31.40 -49.94 -10.56
CA LYS A 515 -30.41 -48.97 -10.06
C LYS A 515 -28.99 -49.13 -10.62
N LEU A 516 -28.38 -48.01 -11.02
CA LEU A 516 -26.95 -47.73 -10.85
C LEU A 516 -26.77 -46.33 -10.23
N LEU A 517 -25.64 -46.16 -9.54
CA LEU A 517 -25.31 -45.15 -8.53
C LEU A 517 -25.51 -43.68 -8.96
N PRO A 518 -25.83 -42.75 -8.02
CA PRO A 518 -25.95 -41.33 -8.34
C PRO A 518 -24.57 -40.69 -8.52
N THR A 519 -24.21 -40.44 -9.78
CA THR A 519 -23.30 -39.36 -10.15
C THR A 519 -23.97 -38.04 -9.75
N THR A 520 -23.28 -37.19 -9.00
CA THR A 520 -23.80 -35.90 -8.53
C THR A 520 -23.95 -34.95 -9.73
N VAL A 521 -25.09 -35.01 -10.40
CA VAL A 521 -25.49 -34.07 -11.45
C VAL A 521 -25.87 -32.76 -10.77
N VAL A 522 -25.10 -31.70 -11.00
CA VAL A 522 -25.49 -30.33 -10.67
C VAL A 522 -26.67 -29.97 -11.58
N THR A 523 -27.80 -29.58 -11.00
CA THR A 523 -29.04 -29.30 -11.73
C THR A 523 -28.95 -27.98 -12.54
N PRO A 524 -29.47 -27.91 -13.78
CA PRO A 524 -29.42 -26.74 -14.66
C PRO A 524 -29.99 -25.44 -14.07
N ALA A 525 -30.91 -25.55 -13.11
CA ALA A 525 -31.51 -24.40 -12.43
C ALA A 525 -30.48 -23.54 -11.66
N LEU A 526 -29.35 -24.12 -11.25
CA LEU A 526 -28.35 -23.39 -10.46
C LEU A 526 -27.53 -22.41 -11.32
N GLU A 527 -27.30 -22.71 -12.60
CA GLU A 527 -26.48 -21.91 -13.53
C GLU A 527 -27.21 -20.65 -14.04
N GLU A 528 -28.51 -20.76 -14.35
CA GLU A 528 -29.35 -19.60 -14.70
C GLU A 528 -29.44 -18.58 -13.54
N ASP A 529 -29.45 -19.05 -12.30
CA ASP A 529 -29.54 -18.21 -11.10
C ASP A 529 -28.31 -17.30 -10.91
N ILE A 530 -27.09 -17.74 -11.23
CA ILE A 530 -25.87 -16.92 -11.02
C ILE A 530 -25.76 -15.81 -12.05
N VAL A 531 -26.05 -16.12 -13.30
CA VAL A 531 -25.96 -15.14 -14.40
C VAL A 531 -26.98 -14.03 -14.17
N ARG A 532 -28.18 -14.40 -13.73
CA ARG A 532 -29.21 -13.45 -13.29
C ARG A 532 -28.72 -12.60 -12.11
N LEU A 533 -28.11 -13.22 -11.09
CA LEU A 533 -27.65 -12.53 -9.89
C LEU A 533 -26.53 -11.52 -10.17
N GLU A 534 -25.60 -11.84 -11.06
CA GLU A 534 -24.53 -10.91 -11.46
C GLU A 534 -25.06 -9.73 -12.26
N ARG A 535 -25.98 -9.97 -13.21
CA ARG A 535 -26.65 -8.89 -13.95
C ARG A 535 -27.40 -7.97 -13.00
N LEU A 536 -28.13 -8.55 -12.04
CA LEU A 536 -28.81 -7.78 -10.99
C LEU A 536 -27.82 -6.97 -10.14
N ASN A 537 -26.68 -7.54 -9.75
CA ASN A 537 -25.63 -6.81 -9.02
C ASN A 537 -25.10 -5.61 -9.82
N GLN A 538 -24.90 -5.77 -11.14
CA GLN A 538 -24.51 -4.69 -12.04
C GLN A 538 -25.61 -3.63 -12.17
N CYS A 539 -26.89 -4.03 -12.23
CA CYS A 539 -28.03 -3.12 -12.17
C CYS A 539 -27.93 -2.25 -10.90
N CYS A 540 -27.86 -2.88 -9.73
CA CYS A 540 -27.84 -2.22 -8.43
C CYS A 540 -26.61 -1.30 -8.29
N LYS A 541 -25.43 -1.73 -8.73
CA LYS A 541 -24.20 -0.90 -8.75
C LYS A 541 -24.38 0.36 -9.59
N ARG A 542 -25.02 0.26 -10.75
CA ARG A 542 -25.23 1.40 -11.65
C ARG A 542 -26.30 2.36 -11.09
N VAL A 543 -27.40 1.84 -10.55
CA VAL A 543 -28.41 2.65 -9.83
C VAL A 543 -27.78 3.37 -8.63
N ARG A 544 -26.83 2.72 -7.95
CA ARG A 544 -26.05 3.33 -6.87
C ARG A 544 -25.16 4.49 -7.31
N ILE A 545 -24.84 4.66 -8.60
CA ILE A 545 -24.12 5.85 -9.09
C ILE A 545 -25.03 7.07 -9.03
N TRP A 546 -26.31 6.93 -9.37
CA TRP A 546 -27.29 7.99 -9.19
C TRP A 546 -27.64 8.20 -7.70
N ARG A 547 -27.52 7.16 -6.85
CA ARG A 547 -27.67 7.23 -5.37
C ARG A 547 -26.50 7.91 -4.67
N ARG A 548 -25.27 7.65 -5.13
CA ARG A 548 -24.05 8.28 -4.62
C ARG A 548 -24.00 9.69 -5.16
N GLN A 549 -24.10 10.68 -4.26
CA GLN A 549 -23.71 12.04 -4.59
C GLN A 549 -22.22 12.01 -4.93
N VAL A 550 -21.88 12.03 -6.22
CA VAL A 550 -20.51 12.31 -6.66
C VAL A 550 -20.10 13.61 -5.99
N THR A 551 -18.94 13.63 -5.32
CA THR A 551 -18.50 14.78 -4.55
C THR A 551 -18.36 15.97 -5.47
N ASN A 552 -19.33 16.89 -5.40
CA ASN A 552 -19.31 18.10 -6.21
C ASN A 552 -18.39 19.12 -5.52
N PRO A 553 -17.19 19.42 -6.05
CA PRO A 553 -16.26 20.34 -5.40
C PRO A 553 -16.85 21.75 -5.27
N LEU A 554 -17.76 22.16 -6.16
CA LEU A 554 -18.44 23.46 -6.08
C LEU A 554 -19.39 23.58 -4.89
N LEU A 555 -19.97 22.46 -4.42
CA LEU A 555 -20.82 22.47 -3.22
C LEU A 555 -20.01 22.75 -1.94
N GLN A 556 -18.73 22.36 -1.89
CA GLN A 556 -17.86 22.69 -0.76
C GLN A 556 -17.63 24.20 -0.67
N TYR A 557 -17.35 24.86 -1.80
CA TYR A 557 -17.21 26.32 -1.84
C TYR A 557 -18.52 27.05 -1.53
N LYS A 558 -19.68 26.50 -1.96
CA LYS A 558 -21.01 27.01 -1.62
C LYS A 558 -21.29 26.93 -0.11
N GLN A 559 -20.99 25.80 0.53
CA GLN A 559 -21.17 25.61 1.97
C GLN A 559 -20.25 26.53 2.78
N GLN A 560 -19.00 26.70 2.34
CA GLN A 560 -18.07 27.64 2.95
C GLN A 560 -18.59 29.09 2.88
N LEU A 561 -19.14 29.52 1.73
CA LEU A 561 -19.77 30.84 1.60
C LEU A 561 -20.92 31.06 2.60
N GLN A 562 -21.76 30.04 2.81
CA GLN A 562 -22.87 30.11 3.76
C GLN A 562 -22.39 30.22 5.22
N ASN A 563 -21.28 29.56 5.57
CA ASN A 563 -20.69 29.63 6.91
C ASN A 563 -20.05 30.99 7.24
N PHE A 564 -19.63 31.77 6.23
CA PHE A 564 -19.13 33.14 6.42
C PHE A 564 -20.23 34.19 6.57
N GLY A 565 -21.50 33.87 6.25
CA GLY A 565 -22.62 34.81 6.23
C GLY A 565 -23.52 34.83 7.47
N GLY A 566 -23.31 33.98 8.47
CA GLY A 566 -24.34 33.71 9.49
C GLY A 566 -23.84 33.60 10.93
N LYS A 567 -23.45 34.71 11.58
CA LYS A 567 -23.52 34.86 13.04
C LYS A 567 -23.95 36.27 13.42
N GLY A 568 -25.25 36.45 13.61
CA GLY A 568 -25.87 37.62 14.23
C GLY A 568 -27.03 37.16 15.12
N GLY A 569 -26.71 36.67 16.32
CA GLY A 569 -27.67 36.47 17.41
C GLY A 569 -27.53 37.61 18.42
N PRO A 570 -28.63 38.11 19.02
CA PRO A 570 -28.63 39.35 19.79
C PRO A 570 -28.17 39.11 21.24
N GLY A 571 -27.16 39.87 21.68
CA GLY A 571 -26.87 40.07 23.10
C GLY A 571 -25.40 39.92 23.47
N GLY A 572 -24.85 40.98 24.09
CA GLY A 572 -23.63 40.90 24.90
C GLY A 572 -22.41 41.63 24.34
N ALA A 573 -22.22 42.87 24.80
CA ALA A 573 -21.10 43.75 24.47
C ALA A 573 -19.79 43.32 25.15
N SER A 574 -18.67 43.39 24.41
CA SER A 574 -17.45 44.15 24.75
C SER A 574 -16.24 43.65 23.97
N GLY A 575 -15.44 44.58 23.41
CA GLY A 575 -14.07 44.31 22.97
C GLY A 575 -13.80 44.62 21.50
N SER A 576 -13.37 45.85 21.24
CA SER A 576 -12.91 46.38 19.94
C SER A 576 -11.73 45.59 19.35
N MET A 577 -11.87 45.12 18.10
CA MET A 577 -10.87 45.32 17.05
C MET A 577 -11.54 45.32 15.68
N ILE A 578 -11.27 46.39 14.94
CA ILE A 578 -11.72 46.68 13.58
C ILE A 578 -11.10 45.66 12.63
N LEU A 579 -11.92 44.78 12.05
CA LEU A 579 -11.63 44.10 10.79
C LEU A 579 -12.84 44.28 9.87
N SER A 580 -12.62 45.06 8.82
CA SER A 580 -13.59 45.45 7.79
C SER A 580 -14.37 44.27 7.23
N LYS A 581 -15.71 44.37 7.21
CA LYS A 581 -16.57 43.63 6.29
C LYS A 581 -16.11 43.94 4.86
N LYS A 582 -15.34 43.06 4.23
CA LYS A 582 -15.04 43.18 2.79
C LYS A 582 -16.37 42.97 2.05
N PRO A 583 -16.78 43.86 1.13
CA PRO A 583 -17.94 43.61 0.30
C PRO A 583 -17.70 42.31 -0.48
N GLU A 584 -18.72 41.43 -0.54
CA GLU A 584 -18.70 40.29 -1.45
C GLU A 584 -18.40 40.82 -2.85
N ARG A 585 -17.17 40.60 -3.33
CA ARG A 585 -16.81 40.99 -4.69
C ARG A 585 -17.56 40.06 -5.64
N ARG A 586 -18.66 40.54 -6.20
CA ARG A 586 -19.43 39.84 -7.23
C ARG A 586 -18.92 40.24 -8.60
N MET A 587 -18.75 39.25 -9.45
CA MET A 587 -18.49 39.44 -10.86
C MET A 587 -19.71 40.07 -11.55
N HIS A 588 -19.48 40.94 -12.55
CA HIS A 588 -20.53 41.52 -13.37
C HIS A 588 -21.26 40.43 -14.18
N ALA A 589 -22.59 40.48 -14.27
CA ALA A 589 -23.39 39.44 -14.93
C ALA A 589 -23.00 39.21 -16.41
N SER A 590 -22.65 40.28 -17.14
CA SER A 590 -22.15 40.17 -18.52
C SER A 590 -20.85 39.39 -18.63
N LEU A 591 -19.95 39.51 -17.64
CA LEU A 591 -18.69 38.75 -17.61
C LEU A 591 -18.95 37.28 -17.30
N LEU A 592 -19.87 36.99 -16.35
CA LEU A 592 -20.31 35.63 -16.06
C LEU A 592 -20.87 34.94 -17.31
N MET A 593 -21.74 35.62 -18.06
CA MET A 593 -22.34 35.07 -19.27
C MET A 593 -21.31 34.75 -20.35
N SER A 594 -20.31 35.63 -20.55
CA SER A 594 -19.20 35.36 -21.48
C SER A 594 -18.36 34.17 -21.04
N MET A 595 -18.11 34.03 -19.74
CA MET A 595 -17.35 32.89 -19.20
C MET A 595 -18.11 31.56 -19.34
N ILE A 596 -19.43 31.56 -19.12
CA ILE A 596 -20.27 30.37 -19.31
C ILE A 596 -20.18 29.88 -20.75
N VAL A 597 -20.24 30.78 -21.73
CA VAL A 597 -20.11 30.43 -23.16
C VAL A 597 -18.73 29.81 -23.44
N ASP A 598 -17.64 30.46 -23.00
CA ASP A 598 -16.26 29.95 -23.19
C ASP A 598 -16.06 28.57 -22.55
N MET A 599 -16.61 28.34 -21.34
CA MET A 599 -16.57 27.03 -20.68
C MET A 599 -17.27 25.94 -21.49
N TYR A 600 -18.42 26.23 -22.09
CA TYR A 600 -19.14 25.25 -22.91
C TYR A 600 -18.42 24.97 -24.23
N GLU A 601 -17.92 25.99 -24.91
CA GLU A 601 -17.17 25.81 -26.15
C GLU A 601 -15.93 24.94 -25.93
N GLN A 602 -15.15 25.22 -24.87
CA GLN A 602 -14.00 24.39 -24.51
C GLN A 602 -14.40 22.97 -24.12
N ARG A 603 -15.53 22.78 -23.42
CA ARG A 603 -15.99 21.44 -23.07
C ARG A 603 -16.40 20.66 -24.32
N ILE A 604 -17.05 21.29 -25.28
CA ILE A 604 -17.44 20.65 -26.55
C ILE A 604 -16.20 20.29 -27.37
N LEU A 605 -15.23 21.19 -27.49
CA LEU A 605 -13.95 20.90 -28.15
C LEU A 605 -13.25 19.69 -27.52
N SER A 606 -13.22 19.60 -26.18
CA SER A 606 -12.60 18.48 -25.49
C SER A 606 -13.31 17.13 -25.71
N GLU A 607 -14.63 17.13 -25.88
CA GLU A 607 -15.40 15.90 -26.16
C GLU A 607 -15.29 15.49 -27.65
N VAL A 608 -15.16 16.46 -28.57
CA VAL A 608 -15.00 16.22 -30.01
C VAL A 608 -13.58 15.74 -30.36
N GLU A 609 -12.53 16.35 -29.81
CA GLU A 609 -11.14 15.87 -30.00
C GLU A 609 -10.90 14.49 -29.37
N GLY A 610 -11.60 14.17 -28.28
CA GLY A 610 -11.58 12.84 -27.67
C GLY A 610 -12.20 11.74 -28.54
N ALA A 611 -13.19 12.09 -29.39
CA ALA A 611 -13.87 11.14 -30.28
C ALA A 611 -13.13 10.89 -31.61
N ALA A 612 -12.27 11.80 -32.05
CA ALA A 612 -11.56 11.72 -33.34
C ALA A 612 -10.31 10.81 -33.34
N SER A 613 -9.98 10.16 -32.21
CA SER A 613 -8.82 9.26 -32.08
C SER A 613 -9.13 7.78 -32.35
N VAL A 614 -10.33 7.46 -32.87
CA VAL A 614 -10.73 6.11 -33.23
C VAL A 614 -11.09 6.08 -34.73
N ASP A 615 -10.40 5.22 -35.46
CA ASP A 615 -10.59 4.81 -36.86
C ASP A 615 -9.97 5.65 -37.99
N THR A 616 -8.73 5.30 -38.34
CA THR A 616 -8.36 5.05 -39.76
C THR A 616 -7.16 4.11 -39.86
N SER A 617 -7.40 2.80 -39.80
CA SER A 617 -6.67 1.80 -40.63
C SER A 617 -7.24 0.40 -40.44
N ILE A 618 -7.80 -0.11 -41.53
CA ILE A 618 -8.20 -1.51 -41.71
C ILE A 618 -6.96 -2.26 -42.22
N ASP A 619 -6.41 -3.18 -41.43
CA ASP A 619 -6.12 -4.59 -41.79
C ASP A 619 -5.12 -5.27 -40.82
N GLY A 620 -5.54 -6.37 -40.17
CA GLY A 620 -4.69 -7.57 -40.03
C GLY A 620 -4.04 -7.95 -38.70
N VAL A 621 -4.83 -8.51 -37.76
CA VAL A 621 -4.55 -9.70 -36.91
C VAL A 621 -3.49 -9.65 -35.78
N THR A 622 -3.91 -10.20 -34.62
CA THR A 622 -3.21 -10.55 -33.35
C THR A 622 -3.02 -9.47 -32.26
N SER A 623 -4.11 -9.29 -31.51
CA SER A 623 -4.28 -8.87 -30.10
C SER A 623 -3.02 -8.42 -29.33
N GLY A 624 -2.74 -7.12 -29.41
CA GLY A 624 -2.16 -6.34 -28.32
C GLY A 624 -3.22 -5.33 -27.87
N CYS A 625 -3.85 -5.57 -26.71
CA CYS A 625 -4.81 -4.63 -26.14
C CYS A 625 -4.10 -3.73 -25.13
N SER A 626 -3.41 -2.72 -25.64
CA SER A 626 -2.85 -1.60 -24.87
C SER A 626 -3.49 -0.30 -25.35
N SER A 627 -4.56 0.11 -24.69
CA SER A 627 -4.94 1.54 -24.56
C SER A 627 -6.05 1.66 -23.52
N SER A 628 -5.68 2.07 -22.32
CA SER A 628 -6.43 3.01 -21.46
C SER A 628 -7.96 3.04 -21.63
N VAL A 629 -8.69 2.08 -21.04
CA VAL A 629 -10.08 2.31 -20.61
C VAL A 629 -10.08 2.67 -19.14
N THR A 630 -9.42 3.78 -18.83
CA THR A 630 -9.50 4.49 -17.56
C THR A 630 -9.81 5.95 -17.85
N SER A 631 -10.93 6.20 -18.54
CA SER A 631 -11.50 7.55 -18.65
C SER A 631 -12.72 7.66 -17.73
N PHE A 632 -12.49 7.80 -16.43
CA PHE A 632 -13.42 8.65 -15.68
C PHE A 632 -13.10 10.08 -16.13
N GLN A 633 -13.75 10.47 -17.24
CA GLN A 633 -13.75 11.83 -17.79
C GLN A 633 -14.15 12.78 -16.66
N GLU A 634 -13.31 13.76 -16.38
CA GLU A 634 -13.58 14.89 -15.48
C GLU A 634 -15.05 15.33 -15.55
N SER A 635 -15.75 15.32 -14.41
CA SER A 635 -17.14 15.76 -14.31
C SER A 635 -17.27 17.25 -14.62
N PHE A 636 -18.46 17.72 -15.00
CA PHE A 636 -18.64 19.13 -15.35
C PHE A 636 -18.28 20.09 -14.18
N PRO A 637 -18.63 19.81 -12.91
CA PRO A 637 -18.18 20.64 -11.80
C PRO A 637 -16.65 20.66 -11.59
N GLU A 638 -15.98 19.53 -11.79
CA GLU A 638 -14.51 19.45 -11.71
C GLU A 638 -13.85 20.26 -12.83
N PHE A 639 -14.39 20.16 -14.05
CA PHE A 639 -13.97 20.96 -15.19
C PHE A 639 -14.08 22.46 -14.91
N VAL A 640 -15.19 22.91 -14.31
CA VAL A 640 -15.38 24.32 -13.94
C VAL A 640 -14.34 24.76 -12.90
N VAL A 641 -14.06 23.94 -11.87
CA VAL A 641 -13.03 24.25 -10.87
C VAL A 641 -11.65 24.36 -11.52
N ARG A 642 -11.30 23.41 -12.38
CA ARG A 642 -10.03 23.41 -13.11
C ARG A 642 -9.91 24.63 -14.02
N PHE A 643 -10.93 24.91 -14.81
CA PHE A 643 -10.97 26.04 -15.75
C PHE A 643 -10.74 27.37 -15.03
N LEU A 644 -11.44 27.61 -13.93
CA LEU A 644 -11.30 28.84 -13.14
C LEU A 644 -9.94 28.91 -12.44
N SER A 645 -9.42 27.78 -11.98
CA SER A 645 -8.13 27.72 -11.28
C SER A 645 -6.94 27.96 -12.21
N GLN A 646 -6.99 27.46 -13.45
CA GLN A 646 -5.90 27.60 -14.43
C GLN A 646 -5.68 29.04 -14.90
N ARG A 647 -6.70 29.90 -14.84
CA ARG A 647 -6.60 31.32 -15.24
C ARG A 647 -6.06 32.22 -14.12
N SER A 648 -5.80 31.66 -12.94
CA SER A 648 -5.28 32.36 -11.78
C SER A 648 -3.80 32.04 -11.56
N SER A 649 -2.96 33.07 -11.46
CA SER A 649 -1.51 32.93 -11.17
C SER A 649 -1.20 32.52 -9.73
N ASN A 650 -2.20 32.50 -8.84
CA ASN A 650 -2.05 32.20 -7.42
C ASN A 650 -3.27 31.44 -6.89
N ARG A 651 -3.04 30.40 -6.08
CA ARG A 651 -4.07 29.59 -5.41
C ARG A 651 -5.09 30.43 -4.62
N ARG A 652 -4.67 31.50 -3.96
CA ARG A 652 -5.58 32.39 -3.22
C ARG A 652 -6.53 33.14 -4.16
N LEU A 653 -6.02 33.60 -5.30
CA LEU A 653 -6.82 34.27 -6.33
C LEU A 653 -7.79 33.30 -7.01
N ALA A 654 -7.38 32.04 -7.22
CA ALA A 654 -8.25 31.00 -7.75
C ALA A 654 -9.46 30.74 -6.83
N VAL A 655 -9.22 30.63 -5.52
CA VAL A 655 -10.27 30.45 -4.51
C VAL A 655 -11.20 31.68 -4.45
N ASP A 656 -10.64 32.90 -4.47
CA ASP A 656 -11.44 34.13 -4.50
C ASP A 656 -12.30 34.23 -5.78
N GLN A 657 -11.78 33.82 -6.94
CA GLN A 657 -12.53 33.77 -8.21
C GLN A 657 -13.64 32.71 -8.20
N LEU A 658 -13.38 31.53 -7.63
CA LEU A 658 -14.38 30.48 -7.44
C LEU A 658 -15.53 30.97 -6.56
N HIS A 659 -15.22 31.57 -5.40
CA HIS A 659 -16.22 32.15 -4.52
C HIS A 659 -17.01 33.28 -5.18
N SER A 660 -16.35 34.18 -5.91
CA SER A 660 -17.03 35.25 -6.65
C SER A 660 -17.99 34.71 -7.70
N THR A 661 -17.57 33.68 -8.45
CA THR A 661 -18.37 33.04 -9.51
C THR A 661 -19.60 32.35 -8.93
N VAL A 662 -19.43 31.51 -7.89
CA VAL A 662 -20.55 30.82 -7.22
C VAL A 662 -21.54 31.84 -6.64
N SER A 663 -21.06 32.90 -5.98
CA SER A 663 -21.92 33.96 -5.43
C SER A 663 -22.69 34.72 -6.51
N THR A 664 -22.06 35.05 -7.65
CA THR A 664 -22.77 35.69 -8.76
C THR A 664 -23.79 34.74 -9.40
N VAL A 665 -23.47 33.46 -9.61
CA VAL A 665 -24.41 32.46 -10.15
C VAL A 665 -25.65 32.36 -9.26
N LEU A 666 -25.48 32.20 -7.95
CA LEU A 666 -26.59 32.10 -6.99
C LEU A 666 -27.48 33.36 -6.98
N HIS A 667 -26.90 34.54 -7.20
CA HIS A 667 -27.64 35.80 -7.22
C HIS A 667 -28.35 36.06 -8.56
N THR A 668 -27.72 35.71 -9.67
CA THR A 668 -28.19 36.02 -11.03
C THR A 668 -29.12 34.95 -11.60
N ALA A 669 -29.06 33.72 -11.09
CA ALA A 669 -29.91 32.60 -11.53
C ALA A 669 -31.42 32.92 -11.52
N SER A 670 -31.92 33.69 -10.55
CA SER A 670 -33.35 34.04 -10.51
C SER A 670 -33.82 34.84 -11.74
N ASN A 671 -32.92 35.53 -12.44
CA ASN A 671 -33.27 36.48 -13.49
C ASN A 671 -32.84 36.05 -14.90
N HIS A 672 -31.98 35.04 -15.06
CA HIS A 672 -31.45 34.61 -16.36
C HIS A 672 -31.53 33.09 -16.56
N ALA A 673 -32.27 32.66 -17.59
CA ALA A 673 -32.46 31.25 -17.95
C ALA A 673 -31.12 30.50 -18.16
N ARG A 674 -30.19 31.08 -18.92
CA ARG A 674 -28.86 30.48 -19.15
C ARG A 674 -28.06 30.24 -17.87
N VAL A 675 -28.15 31.15 -16.90
CA VAL A 675 -27.46 31.01 -15.61
C VAL A 675 -28.10 29.90 -14.77
N ARG A 676 -29.43 29.69 -14.87
CA ARG A 676 -30.11 28.54 -14.24
C ARG A 676 -29.69 27.22 -14.87
N VAL A 677 -29.64 27.14 -16.19
CA VAL A 677 -29.14 25.96 -16.90
C VAL A 677 -27.70 25.63 -16.47
N PHE A 678 -26.83 26.63 -16.40
CA PHE A 678 -25.45 26.45 -15.93
C PHE A 678 -25.37 26.01 -14.45
N SER A 679 -26.15 26.66 -13.57
CA SER A 679 -26.29 26.27 -12.16
C SER A 679 -26.74 24.80 -12.01
N SER A 680 -27.72 24.40 -12.81
CA SER A 680 -28.32 23.07 -12.87
C SER A 680 -27.32 22.01 -13.33
N LEU A 681 -26.47 22.31 -14.31
CA LEU A 681 -25.39 21.42 -14.77
C LEU A 681 -24.26 21.31 -13.76
N CYS A 682 -23.95 22.41 -13.07
CA CYS A 682 -22.98 22.43 -11.99
C CYS A 682 -23.51 21.77 -10.71
N GLY A 683 -24.78 21.37 -10.64
CA GLY A 683 -25.40 20.81 -9.45
C GLY A 683 -25.33 21.75 -8.25
N ILE A 684 -25.43 23.07 -8.49
CA ILE A 684 -25.35 24.10 -7.44
C ILE A 684 -26.71 24.25 -6.74
N ASP A 685 -27.81 24.08 -7.46
CA ASP A 685 -29.20 24.27 -7.03
C ASP A 685 -29.90 22.99 -6.59
N ASP A 686 -29.48 21.83 -7.12
CA ASP A 686 -30.08 20.52 -6.83
C ASP A 686 -29.06 19.50 -6.32
N LYS A 687 -29.48 18.66 -5.38
CA LYS A 687 -28.69 17.53 -4.87
C LYS A 687 -28.64 16.36 -5.86
N PHE A 688 -29.63 16.25 -6.75
CA PHE A 688 -29.66 15.24 -7.81
C PHE A 688 -29.03 15.77 -9.10
N ASN A 689 -27.77 15.38 -9.34
CA ASN A 689 -27.03 15.78 -10.54
C ASN A 689 -26.25 14.60 -11.15
N PRO A 690 -26.91 13.74 -11.96
CA PRO A 690 -26.27 12.57 -12.54
C PRO A 690 -25.21 12.96 -13.58
N PRO A 691 -24.13 12.16 -13.74
CA PRO A 691 -23.03 12.48 -14.66
C PRO A 691 -23.47 12.53 -16.13
N GLU A 692 -24.54 11.85 -16.52
CA GLU A 692 -25.09 11.89 -17.89
C GLU A 692 -25.75 13.23 -18.24
N LYS A 693 -26.11 14.06 -17.26
CA LYS A 693 -26.84 15.32 -17.48
C LYS A 693 -26.07 16.29 -18.39
N ILE A 694 -24.75 16.38 -18.23
CA ILE A 694 -23.92 17.22 -19.11
C ILE A 694 -23.87 16.63 -20.52
N LYS A 695 -23.80 15.31 -20.67
CA LYS A 695 -23.76 14.65 -22.00
C LYS A 695 -25.04 14.93 -22.77
N VAL A 696 -26.20 14.86 -22.10
CA VAL A 696 -27.50 15.21 -22.69
C VAL A 696 -27.50 16.66 -23.16
N PHE A 697 -27.06 17.59 -22.31
CA PHE A 697 -27.00 19.01 -22.66
C PHE A 697 -26.11 19.27 -23.89
N LEU A 698 -24.93 18.64 -23.98
CA LEU A 698 -24.04 18.79 -25.13
C LEU A 698 -24.67 18.25 -26.43
N HIS A 699 -25.37 17.11 -26.38
CA HIS A 699 -26.07 16.57 -27.55
C HIS A 699 -27.27 17.44 -27.97
N ILE A 700 -27.96 18.09 -27.02
CA ILE A 700 -29.02 19.06 -27.33
C ILE A 700 -28.42 20.26 -28.08
N LEU A 701 -27.29 20.81 -27.61
CA LEU A 701 -26.60 21.91 -28.28
C LEU A 701 -26.16 21.52 -29.69
N GLU A 702 -25.60 20.32 -29.86
CA GLU A 702 -25.17 19.81 -31.15
C GLU A 702 -26.36 19.65 -32.12
N ASN A 703 -27.45 19.02 -31.68
CA ASN A 703 -28.66 18.85 -32.51
C ASN A 703 -29.27 20.21 -32.90
N LEU A 704 -29.28 21.16 -31.97
CA LEU A 704 -29.76 22.51 -32.22
C LEU A 704 -28.87 23.25 -33.22
N TYR A 705 -27.54 23.13 -33.09
CA TYR A 705 -26.58 23.68 -34.03
C TYR A 705 -26.79 23.11 -35.44
N ARG A 706 -26.84 21.77 -35.57
CA ARG A 706 -27.06 21.08 -36.85
C ARG A 706 -28.38 21.49 -37.51
N SER A 707 -29.46 21.50 -36.74
CA SER A 707 -30.80 21.86 -37.26
C SER A 707 -30.90 23.33 -37.68
N LYS A 708 -30.26 24.23 -36.92
CA LYS A 708 -30.25 25.66 -37.25
C LYS A 708 -29.34 25.97 -38.44
N ALA A 709 -28.18 25.32 -38.54
CA ALA A 709 -27.30 25.40 -39.71
C ALA A 709 -28.02 24.90 -40.97
N ALA A 710 -28.71 23.76 -40.90
CA ALA A 710 -29.50 23.23 -42.01
C ALA A 710 -30.63 24.17 -42.44
N ALA A 711 -31.32 24.82 -41.50
CA ALA A 711 -32.38 25.78 -41.79
C ALA A 711 -31.88 27.07 -42.47
N ILE A 712 -30.67 27.53 -42.13
CA ILE A 712 -30.02 28.69 -42.79
C ILE A 712 -29.69 28.36 -44.25
N ILE A 713 -29.21 27.14 -44.51
CA ILE A 713 -28.86 26.66 -45.85
C ILE A 713 -30.11 26.46 -46.70
N GLY A 714 -31.18 25.86 -46.15
CA GLY A 714 -32.44 25.61 -46.87
C GLY A 714 -33.21 26.87 -47.31
N ALA A 715 -32.94 28.03 -46.71
CA ALA A 715 -33.53 29.31 -47.11
C ALA A 715 -32.80 29.98 -48.29
N SER A 716 -31.56 29.57 -48.59
CA SER A 716 -30.75 30.08 -49.70
C SER A 716 -30.91 29.14 -50.89
N GLY A 717 -31.92 29.38 -51.71
CA GLY A 717 -32.22 28.54 -52.88
C GLY A 717 -31.01 28.34 -53.81
N ALA A 718 -30.77 27.07 -54.14
CA ALA A 718 -29.87 26.55 -55.18
C ALA A 718 -28.35 26.73 -54.98
N ASN A 719 -27.66 25.59 -55.00
CA ASN A 719 -26.20 25.36 -55.02
C ASN A 719 -25.42 25.79 -53.76
N THR A 720 -25.17 24.85 -52.83
CA THR A 720 -24.15 25.01 -51.77
C THR A 720 -23.75 23.65 -51.16
N PRO A 721 -22.52 23.53 -50.59
CA PRO A 721 -21.78 22.28 -50.34
C PRO A 721 -22.31 21.45 -49.16
N ARG A 722 -21.71 20.27 -48.92
CA ARG A 722 -22.07 19.35 -47.83
C ARG A 722 -22.04 20.07 -46.48
N ILE A 723 -23.00 19.76 -45.60
CA ILE A 723 -23.17 20.33 -44.25
C ILE A 723 -21.86 20.31 -43.43
N GLU A 724 -21.00 19.33 -43.70
CA GLU A 724 -19.69 19.15 -43.07
C GLU A 724 -18.73 20.31 -43.36
N ASP A 725 -18.67 20.84 -44.58
CA ASP A 725 -17.69 21.86 -44.99
C ASP A 725 -17.96 23.26 -44.41
N ILE A 726 -19.21 23.57 -44.04
CA ILE A 726 -19.60 24.88 -43.45
C ILE A 726 -19.53 24.83 -41.92
N SER A 727 -19.78 23.67 -41.32
CA SER A 727 -19.73 23.46 -39.86
C SER A 727 -18.37 23.83 -39.25
N ALA A 728 -17.29 23.76 -40.03
CA ALA A 728 -15.94 24.16 -39.63
C ALA A 728 -15.71 25.69 -39.60
N SER A 729 -16.62 26.52 -40.12
CA SER A 729 -16.37 27.96 -40.33
C SER A 729 -17.16 28.91 -39.42
N ILE A 730 -18.20 28.44 -38.73
CA ILE A 730 -19.04 29.28 -37.84
C ILE A 730 -18.99 28.74 -36.40
N PRO A 731 -18.49 29.51 -35.42
CA PRO A 731 -18.44 29.11 -34.02
C PRO A 731 -19.81 28.67 -33.48
N LEU A 732 -19.82 27.62 -32.66
CA LEU A 732 -21.03 27.11 -32.02
C LEU A 732 -21.77 28.21 -31.25
N ALA A 733 -21.04 29.09 -30.54
CA ALA A 733 -21.66 30.19 -29.83
C ALA A 733 -22.41 31.16 -30.74
N ASP A 734 -21.94 31.40 -31.97
CA ASP A 734 -22.59 32.32 -32.89
C ASP A 734 -23.94 31.79 -33.37
N VAL A 735 -24.05 30.47 -33.54
CA VAL A 735 -25.28 29.81 -33.97
C VAL A 735 -26.22 29.61 -32.79
N VAL A 736 -25.74 29.14 -31.64
CA VAL A 736 -26.60 28.72 -30.53
C VAL A 736 -26.82 29.83 -29.50
N PHE A 737 -25.78 30.60 -29.16
CA PHE A 737 -25.81 31.52 -28.02
C PHE A 737 -25.94 33.01 -28.38
N HIS A 738 -25.54 33.44 -29.58
CA HIS A 738 -25.66 34.84 -30.04
C HIS A 738 -26.95 35.11 -30.84
N ASN A 739 -27.57 34.08 -31.42
CA ASN A 739 -28.84 34.21 -32.15
C ASN A 739 -30.05 33.87 -31.26
N VAL A 740 -30.64 34.90 -30.66
CA VAL A 740 -31.66 34.83 -29.59
C VAL A 740 -32.93 34.04 -29.96
N GLY A 741 -33.27 33.93 -31.25
CA GLY A 741 -34.53 33.31 -31.69
C GLY A 741 -34.37 32.04 -32.53
N ILE A 742 -35.03 30.96 -32.12
CA ILE A 742 -35.15 29.68 -32.82
C ILE A 742 -36.49 29.64 -33.57
N ALA A 743 -36.49 29.26 -34.85
CA ALA A 743 -37.73 29.10 -35.60
C ALA A 743 -38.52 27.87 -35.10
N GLN A 744 -39.85 27.97 -35.08
CA GLN A 744 -40.73 26.92 -34.55
C GLN A 744 -40.50 25.54 -35.19
N ASN A 745 -40.30 25.49 -36.52
CA ASN A 745 -40.01 24.27 -37.26
C ASN A 745 -38.67 23.63 -36.86
N VAL A 746 -37.65 24.45 -36.57
CA VAL A 746 -36.34 23.98 -36.11
C VAL A 746 -36.46 23.38 -34.70
N ALA A 747 -37.22 24.02 -33.81
CA ALA A 747 -37.45 23.49 -32.46
C ALA A 747 -38.20 22.14 -32.50
N GLN A 748 -39.23 22.01 -33.35
CA GLN A 748 -39.95 20.75 -33.54
C GLN A 748 -39.05 19.65 -34.12
N GLN A 749 -38.17 19.98 -35.07
CA GLN A 749 -37.22 19.03 -35.64
C GLN A 749 -36.24 18.51 -34.57
N VAL A 750 -35.67 19.41 -33.76
CA VAL A 750 -34.76 19.01 -32.66
C VAL A 750 -35.45 18.06 -31.69
N ILE A 751 -36.71 18.32 -31.32
CA ILE A 751 -37.47 17.42 -30.43
C ILE A 751 -37.65 16.05 -31.07
N ASN A 752 -38.07 15.99 -32.33
CA ASN A 752 -38.25 14.71 -33.03
C ASN A 752 -36.96 13.90 -33.11
N ASP A 753 -35.83 14.56 -33.40
CA ASP A 753 -34.53 13.90 -33.50
C ASP A 753 -34.05 13.38 -32.12
N LEU A 754 -34.34 14.12 -31.04
CA LEU A 754 -34.06 13.68 -29.67
C LEU A 754 -34.86 12.42 -29.31
N PHE A 755 -36.16 12.35 -29.61
CA PHE A 755 -36.99 11.18 -29.29
C PHE A 755 -36.75 9.97 -30.20
N ARG A 756 -36.21 10.14 -31.42
CA ARG A 756 -35.99 9.04 -32.35
C ARG A 756 -34.77 8.19 -32.01
N ASP A 757 -33.58 8.79 -32.00
CA ASP A 757 -32.32 8.03 -32.02
C ASP A 757 -31.31 8.44 -30.94
N ASN A 758 -31.57 9.51 -30.17
CA ASN A 758 -30.58 10.01 -29.23
C ASN A 758 -30.38 9.06 -28.04
N PHE A 759 -29.14 8.59 -27.86
CA PHE A 759 -28.77 7.60 -26.85
C PHE A 759 -28.97 8.08 -25.41
N TYR A 760 -28.60 9.33 -25.11
CA TYR A 760 -28.63 9.89 -23.77
C TYR A 760 -30.02 10.46 -23.41
N TRP A 761 -30.70 11.11 -24.37
CA TRP A 761 -32.05 11.62 -24.18
C TRP A 761 -33.06 10.51 -23.88
N ASN A 762 -32.96 9.37 -24.58
CA ASN A 762 -33.89 8.24 -24.41
C ASN A 762 -33.44 7.23 -23.35
N PHE A 763 -32.51 7.61 -22.46
CA PHE A 763 -32.06 6.75 -21.36
C PHE A 763 -31.57 5.36 -21.79
N ARG A 764 -31.12 5.20 -23.05
CA ARG A 764 -30.79 3.89 -23.63
C ARG A 764 -29.60 3.23 -22.95
N PHE A 765 -28.80 4.02 -22.25
CA PHE A 765 -27.73 3.56 -21.39
C PHE A 765 -28.20 2.70 -20.20
N TRP A 766 -29.50 2.67 -19.89
CA TRP A 766 -30.12 1.77 -18.90
C TRP A 766 -30.66 0.46 -19.49
N ILE A 767 -30.82 0.34 -20.81
CA ILE A 767 -31.51 -0.80 -21.43
C ILE A 767 -30.75 -2.12 -21.24
N VAL A 768 -29.45 -2.15 -21.50
CA VAL A 768 -28.62 -3.36 -21.35
C VAL A 768 -28.33 -3.70 -19.87
N PRO A 769 -28.00 -2.73 -19.00
CA PRO A 769 -27.63 -3.02 -17.62
C PRO A 769 -28.78 -3.16 -16.63
N CYS A 770 -30.05 -2.87 -17.00
CA CYS A 770 -31.20 -2.95 -16.07
C CYS A 770 -32.32 -3.88 -16.52
N THR A 771 -32.05 -4.81 -17.46
CA THR A 771 -33.04 -5.81 -17.89
C THR A 771 -33.61 -6.63 -16.73
N GLU A 772 -32.79 -6.94 -15.71
CA GLU A 772 -33.21 -7.76 -14.57
C GLU A 772 -34.10 -7.02 -13.57
N LEU A 773 -33.98 -5.69 -13.47
CA LEU A 773 -34.84 -4.88 -12.58
C LEU A 773 -36.26 -4.72 -13.12
N SER A 774 -36.52 -5.11 -14.38
CA SER A 774 -37.84 -5.00 -15.03
C SER A 774 -38.43 -3.59 -15.01
N VAL A 775 -37.57 -2.55 -15.01
CA VAL A 775 -37.99 -1.14 -15.04
C VAL A 775 -37.95 -0.62 -16.48
N ASP A 776 -39.09 -0.14 -16.97
CA ASP A 776 -39.16 0.51 -18.27
C ASP A 776 -38.55 1.92 -18.21
N CYS A 777 -37.42 2.08 -18.91
CA CYS A 777 -36.67 3.33 -18.98
C CYS A 777 -37.11 4.24 -20.12
N SER A 778 -38.05 3.81 -20.97
CA SER A 778 -38.53 4.59 -22.11
C SER A 778 -39.32 5.83 -21.68
N TRP A 779 -39.52 6.77 -22.60
CA TRP A 779 -40.41 7.90 -22.37
C TRP A 779 -41.87 7.44 -22.42
N PRO A 780 -42.76 7.93 -21.52
CA PRO A 780 -44.19 7.66 -21.62
C PRO A 780 -44.79 8.14 -22.96
N ASP A 781 -45.81 7.43 -23.43
CA ASP A 781 -46.54 7.81 -24.64
C ASP A 781 -47.14 9.23 -24.52
N GLY A 782 -47.07 10.01 -25.59
CA GLY A 782 -47.62 11.37 -25.66
C GLY A 782 -46.72 12.48 -25.10
N VAL A 783 -45.59 12.16 -24.43
CA VAL A 783 -44.67 13.20 -23.89
C VAL A 783 -44.01 14.03 -24.99
N CYS A 784 -43.72 13.42 -26.15
CA CYS A 784 -43.19 14.15 -27.30
C CYS A 784 -44.17 15.24 -27.76
N ASP A 785 -45.46 14.91 -27.87
CA ASP A 785 -46.52 15.85 -28.29
C ASP A 785 -46.75 16.94 -27.23
N GLU A 786 -46.76 16.58 -25.94
CA GLU A 786 -46.88 17.53 -24.82
C GLU A 786 -45.70 18.52 -24.78
N LEU A 787 -44.48 18.03 -24.98
CA LEU A 787 -43.29 18.87 -25.05
C LEU A 787 -43.35 19.81 -26.26
N GLN A 788 -43.80 19.32 -27.41
CA GLN A 788 -44.04 20.17 -28.58
C GLN A 788 -45.05 21.27 -28.26
N GLU A 789 -46.17 20.97 -27.58
CA GLU A 789 -47.17 21.97 -27.18
C GLU A 789 -46.61 23.02 -26.19
N ARG A 790 -45.83 22.59 -25.19
CA ARG A 790 -45.18 23.50 -24.24
C ARG A 790 -44.18 24.43 -24.93
N VAL A 791 -43.45 23.91 -25.92
CA VAL A 791 -42.53 24.70 -26.77
C VAL A 791 -43.29 25.72 -27.63
N LEU A 792 -44.47 25.38 -28.15
CA LEU A 792 -45.35 26.34 -28.86
C LEU A 792 -45.87 27.45 -27.95
N THR A 793 -46.05 27.16 -26.66
CA THR A 793 -46.46 28.14 -25.66
C THR A 793 -45.36 29.17 -25.41
N LEU A 794 -44.08 28.75 -25.42
CA LEU A 794 -42.92 29.68 -25.35
C LEU A 794 -42.91 30.67 -26.52
N ALA A 795 -43.31 30.23 -27.72
CA ALA A 795 -43.45 31.11 -28.89
C ALA A 795 -44.56 32.17 -28.72
N THR A 796 -45.55 31.90 -27.86
CA THR A 796 -46.74 32.74 -27.68
C THR A 796 -46.57 33.80 -26.58
N ALA A 797 -45.69 33.54 -25.60
CA ALA A 797 -45.35 34.46 -24.51
C ALA A 797 -44.43 35.62 -24.93
N SER A 798 -43.69 35.48 -26.02
CA SER A 798 -42.80 36.51 -26.60
C SER A 798 -43.59 37.58 -27.36
N ARG A 799 -44.39 38.40 -26.65
CA ARG A 799 -45.18 39.50 -27.23
C ARG A 799 -44.46 40.85 -27.12
N ASN A 800 -43.36 41.05 -27.84
CA ASN A 800 -42.92 42.40 -28.15
C ASN A 800 -42.35 42.55 -29.57
N THR A 801 -42.90 43.55 -30.26
CA THR A 801 -42.45 44.25 -31.49
C THR A 801 -42.63 43.60 -32.88
N LEU A 802 -43.79 43.94 -33.47
CA LEU A 802 -44.05 44.44 -34.85
C LEU A 802 -43.29 43.84 -36.06
N LEU A 803 -44.12 43.29 -36.96
CA LEU A 803 -43.93 43.05 -38.40
C LEU A 803 -43.08 41.83 -38.84
N ASN A 804 -43.77 40.89 -39.49
CA ASN A 804 -43.30 39.77 -40.34
C ASN A 804 -42.99 38.39 -39.71
N ALA A 805 -44.04 37.55 -39.71
CA ALA A 805 -44.12 36.19 -40.28
C ALA A 805 -43.29 35.01 -39.75
N HIS A 806 -42.43 35.12 -38.74
CA HIS A 806 -41.79 33.93 -38.14
C HIS A 806 -41.76 34.03 -36.61
N ARG A 807 -42.64 33.30 -35.91
CA ARG A 807 -42.63 33.19 -34.45
C ARG A 807 -41.31 32.54 -34.03
N LYS A 808 -40.46 33.29 -33.31
CA LYS A 808 -39.18 32.81 -32.80
C LYS A 808 -39.30 32.50 -31.32
N ILE A 809 -38.76 31.34 -30.94
CA ILE A 809 -38.69 30.83 -29.57
C ILE A 809 -37.36 31.30 -28.97
N ASP A 810 -37.38 31.79 -27.74
CA ASP A 810 -36.14 32.15 -27.02
C ASP A 810 -35.28 30.90 -26.81
N GLY A 811 -34.03 30.96 -27.26
CA GLY A 811 -33.14 29.81 -27.24
C GLY A 811 -32.74 29.36 -25.83
N ASP A 812 -32.56 30.28 -24.90
CA ASP A 812 -32.20 29.95 -23.52
C ASP A 812 -33.38 29.31 -22.78
N ALA A 813 -34.61 29.82 -22.99
CA ALA A 813 -35.83 29.24 -22.46
C ALA A 813 -36.12 27.84 -23.04
N PHE A 814 -35.78 27.62 -24.32
CA PHE A 814 -35.92 26.31 -24.95
C PHE A 814 -34.94 25.28 -24.36
N LEU A 815 -33.66 25.66 -24.18
CA LEU A 815 -32.66 24.78 -23.56
C LEU A 815 -32.99 24.46 -22.09
N GLU A 816 -33.49 25.45 -21.35
CA GLU A 816 -33.97 25.27 -19.98
C GLU A 816 -35.12 24.24 -19.92
N LEU A 817 -36.15 24.42 -20.76
CA LEU A 817 -37.29 23.50 -20.82
C LEU A 817 -36.87 22.05 -21.12
N LEU A 818 -35.99 21.84 -22.12
CA LEU A 818 -35.53 20.49 -22.48
C LEU A 818 -34.73 19.82 -21.35
N LEU A 819 -33.83 20.57 -20.70
CA LEU A 819 -33.00 20.02 -19.63
C LEU A 819 -33.82 19.74 -18.36
N ASP A 820 -34.81 20.57 -18.05
CA ASP A 820 -35.72 20.37 -16.92
C ASP A 820 -36.62 19.16 -17.11
N ASP A 821 -37.15 18.94 -18.31
CA ASP A 821 -37.94 17.76 -18.65
C ASP A 821 -37.12 16.47 -18.51
N TRP A 822 -35.90 16.46 -19.05
CA TRP A 822 -34.99 15.32 -18.92
C TRP A 822 -34.63 15.07 -17.45
N THR A 823 -34.34 16.12 -16.68
CA THR A 823 -34.01 16.01 -15.25
C THR A 823 -35.20 15.48 -14.44
N THR A 824 -36.40 15.92 -14.76
CA THR A 824 -37.64 15.44 -14.13
C THR A 824 -37.87 13.97 -14.40
N ARG A 825 -37.70 13.53 -15.67
CA ARG A 825 -37.78 12.11 -16.02
C ARG A 825 -36.69 11.29 -15.35
N ALA A 826 -35.46 11.80 -15.29
CA ALA A 826 -34.34 11.12 -14.62
C ALA A 826 -34.61 10.90 -13.13
N LYS A 827 -35.23 11.87 -12.43
CA LYS A 827 -35.64 11.71 -11.02
C LYS A 827 -36.72 10.64 -10.85
N GLN A 828 -37.72 10.61 -11.74
CA GLN A 828 -38.76 9.57 -11.72
C GLN A 828 -38.15 8.18 -11.95
N LEU A 829 -37.30 8.04 -12.96
CA LEU A 829 -36.58 6.79 -13.25
C LEU A 829 -35.69 6.37 -12.09
N TYR A 830 -34.97 7.31 -11.48
CA TYR A 830 -34.17 7.05 -10.29
C TYR A 830 -35.02 6.44 -9.16
N SER A 831 -36.18 7.01 -8.86
CA SER A 831 -37.07 6.49 -7.81
C SER A 831 -37.60 5.08 -8.13
N LEU A 832 -37.94 4.81 -9.39
CA LEU A 832 -38.38 3.49 -9.83
C LEU A 832 -37.25 2.45 -9.73
N LEU A 833 -36.07 2.80 -10.20
CA LEU A 833 -34.88 1.96 -10.15
C LEU A 833 -34.40 1.71 -8.71
N GLU A 834 -34.45 2.72 -7.83
CA GLU A 834 -34.13 2.59 -6.42
C GLU A 834 -35.12 1.66 -5.72
N THR A 835 -36.43 1.83 -5.95
CA THR A 835 -37.47 0.95 -5.39
C THR A 835 -37.30 -0.50 -5.86
N ALA A 836 -37.04 -0.72 -7.16
CA ALA A 836 -36.82 -2.06 -7.71
C ALA A 836 -35.54 -2.70 -7.13
N THR A 837 -34.48 -1.91 -6.95
CA THR A 837 -33.22 -2.35 -6.32
C THR A 837 -33.43 -2.76 -4.86
N ASP A 838 -34.12 -1.93 -4.07
CA ASP A 838 -34.39 -2.21 -2.65
C ASP A 838 -35.30 -3.45 -2.48
N LEU A 839 -36.27 -3.64 -3.39
CA LEU A 839 -37.15 -4.83 -3.39
C LEU A 839 -36.36 -6.12 -3.62
N GLU A 840 -35.48 -6.13 -4.61
CA GLU A 840 -34.63 -7.30 -4.90
C GLU A 840 -33.61 -7.57 -3.78
N GLU A 841 -33.01 -6.52 -3.20
CA GLU A 841 -32.13 -6.67 -2.04
C GLU A 841 -32.87 -7.22 -0.81
N SER A 842 -34.12 -6.79 -0.57
CA SER A 842 -34.94 -7.30 0.54
C SER A 842 -35.28 -8.79 0.35
N THR A 843 -35.65 -9.18 -0.86
CA THR A 843 -35.99 -10.57 -1.23
C THR A 843 -34.76 -11.49 -1.08
N GLY A 844 -33.58 -11.03 -1.51
CA GLY A 844 -32.33 -11.78 -1.33
C GLY A 844 -31.93 -11.97 0.14
N ASN A 845 -32.11 -10.94 0.97
CA ASN A 845 -31.81 -11.00 2.41
C ASN A 845 -32.73 -11.97 3.17
N GLU A 846 -34.02 -12.05 2.82
CA GLU A 846 -34.95 -13.01 3.41
C GLU A 846 -34.55 -14.45 3.10
N LEU A 847 -34.13 -14.72 1.86
CA LEU A 847 -33.65 -16.04 1.45
C LEU A 847 -32.38 -16.47 2.20
N LEU A 848 -31.45 -15.53 2.43
CA LEU A 848 -30.23 -15.77 3.21
C LEU A 848 -30.52 -16.07 4.68
N ARG A 849 -31.44 -15.32 5.32
CA ARG A 849 -31.86 -15.60 6.70
C ARG A 849 -32.46 -16.99 6.85
N SER A 850 -33.29 -17.42 5.90
CA SER A 850 -33.87 -18.78 5.90
C SER A 850 -32.79 -19.88 5.85
N ARG A 851 -31.72 -19.66 5.05
CA ARG A 851 -30.58 -20.59 4.96
C ARG A 851 -29.73 -20.60 6.23
N GLN A 852 -29.47 -19.44 6.84
CA GLN A 852 -28.69 -19.32 8.07
C GLN A 852 -29.36 -20.06 9.24
N VAL A 853 -30.68 -19.88 9.42
CA VAL A 853 -31.44 -20.60 10.47
C VAL A 853 -31.33 -22.13 10.30
N THR A 854 -31.34 -22.60 9.06
CA THR A 854 -31.16 -24.02 8.75
C THR A 854 -29.75 -24.51 9.10
N GLN A 855 -28.73 -23.68 8.94
CA GLN A 855 -27.34 -24.00 9.25
C GLN A 855 -27.04 -23.96 10.75
N ASP A 856 -27.58 -22.98 11.48
CA ASP A 856 -27.40 -22.84 12.93
C ASP A 856 -28.02 -24.02 13.71
N SER A 857 -29.13 -24.57 13.21
CA SER A 857 -29.73 -25.78 13.77
C SER A 857 -28.82 -27.02 13.73
N ARG A 858 -27.77 -27.01 12.88
CA ARG A 858 -26.81 -28.12 12.70
C ARG A 858 -25.56 -28.00 13.59
N MET A 859 -25.33 -26.87 14.27
CA MET A 859 -24.07 -26.58 15.00
C MET A 859 -24.11 -26.79 16.53
N GLN A 860 -25.15 -27.38 17.12
CA GLN A 860 -25.19 -27.60 18.59
C GLN A 860 -24.17 -28.66 19.07
N HIS A 861 -23.21 -28.23 19.90
CA HIS A 861 -22.17 -29.06 20.54
C HIS A 861 -22.74 -29.97 21.64
N HIS A 862 -22.47 -31.27 21.56
CA HIS A 862 -22.79 -32.26 22.60
C HIS A 862 -21.53 -32.63 23.40
N PRO A 863 -21.54 -32.72 24.74
CA PRO A 863 -20.38 -33.13 25.56
C PRO A 863 -19.94 -34.57 25.28
N THR A 864 -18.67 -34.94 25.54
CA THR A 864 -18.13 -36.30 25.33
C THR A 864 -18.92 -37.34 26.12
N ALA A 865 -19.36 -38.42 25.48
CA ALA A 865 -20.07 -39.52 26.12
C ALA A 865 -19.11 -40.43 26.91
N ASP A 866 -19.64 -41.15 27.90
CA ASP A 866 -18.82 -42.05 28.74
C ASP A 866 -18.16 -43.18 27.93
N GLU A 867 -18.82 -43.64 26.86
CA GLU A 867 -18.27 -44.63 25.91
C GLU A 867 -17.05 -44.08 25.15
N GLU A 868 -17.07 -42.79 24.79
CA GLU A 868 -15.96 -42.12 24.10
C GLU A 868 -14.74 -41.99 25.04
N ARG A 869 -14.97 -41.69 26.32
CA ARG A 869 -13.92 -41.64 27.34
C ARG A 869 -13.27 -43.00 27.59
N GLN A 870 -14.08 -44.06 27.68
CA GLN A 870 -13.57 -45.42 27.84
C GLN A 870 -12.73 -45.86 26.63
N PHE A 871 -13.14 -45.47 25.42
CA PHE A 871 -12.36 -45.70 24.22
C PHE A 871 -11.02 -44.94 24.24
N PHE A 872 -11.00 -43.70 24.73
CA PHE A 872 -9.78 -42.91 24.88
C PHE A 872 -8.81 -43.54 25.89
N ASP A 873 -9.29 -44.00 27.05
CA ASP A 873 -8.47 -44.74 28.03
C ASP A 873 -7.80 -45.97 27.41
N GLN A 874 -8.55 -46.76 26.64
CA GLN A 874 -7.99 -47.94 25.97
C GLN A 874 -6.93 -47.58 24.92
N LEU A 875 -7.06 -46.44 24.24
CA LEU A 875 -6.04 -45.97 23.30
C LEU A 875 -4.77 -45.53 24.04
N ILE A 876 -4.91 -44.89 25.20
CA ILE A 876 -3.77 -44.48 26.03
C ILE A 876 -3.04 -45.71 26.56
N ASP A 877 -3.75 -46.73 27.04
CA ASP A 877 -3.15 -47.97 27.54
C ASP A 877 -2.48 -48.77 26.42
N GLU A 878 -3.05 -48.78 25.21
CA GLU A 878 -2.53 -49.53 24.07
C GLU A 878 -1.31 -48.86 23.41
N TYR A 879 -1.34 -47.53 23.28
CA TYR A 879 -0.31 -46.77 22.58
C TYR A 879 0.65 -46.05 23.53
N TRP A 880 0.46 -46.13 24.85
CA TRP A 880 1.32 -45.52 25.87
C TRP A 880 1.70 -44.06 25.56
N SER A 881 0.68 -43.26 25.23
CA SER A 881 0.82 -41.85 24.83
C SER A 881 1.60 -41.58 23.52
N ALA A 882 1.97 -42.61 22.74
CA ALA A 882 2.46 -42.46 21.38
C ALA A 882 1.33 -42.05 20.41
N PRO A 883 1.67 -41.51 19.21
CA PRO A 883 0.66 -41.14 18.22
C PRO A 883 -0.25 -42.32 17.85
N VAL A 884 -1.57 -42.16 18.06
CA VAL A 884 -2.56 -43.17 17.72
C VAL A 884 -2.74 -43.24 16.19
N PRO A 885 -2.64 -44.42 15.56
CA PRO A 885 -2.87 -44.59 14.13
C PRO A 885 -4.38 -44.60 13.84
N TRP A 886 -4.98 -43.41 13.82
CA TRP A 886 -6.42 -43.20 13.62
C TRP A 886 -6.96 -43.82 12.33
N SER A 887 -6.15 -43.93 11.28
CA SER A 887 -6.50 -44.53 9.99
C SER A 887 -6.42 -46.06 9.98
N SER A 888 -5.91 -46.71 11.03
CA SER A 888 -5.80 -48.17 11.06
C SER A 888 -7.18 -48.83 11.10
N ALA A 889 -7.32 -49.95 10.38
CA ALA A 889 -8.57 -50.71 10.35
C ALA A 889 -9.05 -51.13 11.76
N LYS A 890 -8.10 -51.39 12.67
CA LYS A 890 -8.36 -51.72 14.08
C LYS A 890 -9.00 -50.55 14.84
N VAL A 891 -8.49 -49.33 14.67
CA VAL A 891 -9.02 -48.12 15.34
C VAL A 891 -10.34 -47.69 14.70
N GLN A 892 -10.45 -47.73 13.36
CA GLN A 892 -11.68 -47.41 12.63
C GLN A 892 -12.84 -48.36 12.99
N ALA A 893 -12.57 -49.66 13.16
CA ALA A 893 -13.58 -50.62 13.61
C ALA A 893 -14.14 -50.31 15.00
N ARG A 894 -13.28 -49.83 15.92
CA ARG A 894 -13.69 -49.44 17.29
C ARG A 894 -14.44 -48.10 17.29
N ILE A 895 -14.06 -47.15 16.43
CA ILE A 895 -14.81 -45.89 16.25
C ILE A 895 -16.21 -46.16 15.71
N ALA A 896 -16.37 -47.12 14.80
CA ALA A 896 -17.67 -47.49 14.25
C ALA A 896 -18.67 -48.02 15.29
N THR A 897 -18.18 -48.48 16.46
CA THR A 897 -18.98 -48.98 17.58
C THR A 897 -19.39 -47.92 18.61
N LEU A 898 -18.85 -46.69 18.55
CA LEU A 898 -19.16 -45.62 19.50
C LEU A 898 -20.53 -44.97 19.25
N MET A 899 -21.26 -44.67 20.33
CA MET A 899 -22.50 -43.89 20.28
C MET A 899 -22.45 -42.68 21.23
N PRO A 900 -22.75 -41.45 20.75
CA PRO A 900 -23.16 -41.10 19.38
C PRO A 900 -22.01 -41.16 18.38
N ARG A 901 -22.32 -41.48 17.11
CA ARG A 901 -21.32 -41.46 16.03
C ARG A 901 -20.93 -40.03 15.69
N ARG A 902 -19.75 -39.61 16.14
CA ARG A 902 -19.16 -38.33 15.75
C ARG A 902 -18.23 -38.47 14.55
N PRO A 903 -18.06 -37.40 13.75
CA PRO A 903 -17.01 -37.34 12.75
C PRO A 903 -15.63 -37.59 13.37
N LEU A 904 -14.75 -38.28 12.64
CA LEU A 904 -13.41 -38.64 13.09
C LEU A 904 -12.60 -37.42 13.58
N THR A 905 -12.72 -36.30 12.88
CA THR A 905 -12.06 -35.03 13.22
C THR A 905 -12.49 -34.52 14.59
N GLN A 906 -13.76 -34.69 14.95
CA GLN A 906 -14.28 -34.27 16.25
C GLN A 906 -13.81 -35.21 17.38
N LEU A 907 -13.72 -36.53 17.12
CA LEU A 907 -13.17 -37.50 18.07
C LEU A 907 -11.68 -37.28 18.33
N GLN A 908 -10.90 -36.92 17.31
CA GLN A 908 -9.48 -36.58 17.45
C GLN A 908 -9.27 -35.34 18.33
N GLN A 909 -10.11 -34.32 18.15
CA GLN A 909 -10.09 -33.12 18.99
C GLN A 909 -10.43 -33.44 20.44
N PHE A 910 -11.46 -34.24 20.69
CA PHE A 910 -11.81 -34.65 22.06
C PHE A 910 -10.75 -35.54 22.70
N TYR A 911 -10.10 -36.44 21.96
CA TYR A 911 -8.98 -37.23 22.48
C TYR A 911 -7.79 -36.36 22.89
N ALA A 912 -7.45 -35.35 22.08
CA ALA A 912 -6.36 -34.42 22.40
C ALA A 912 -6.62 -33.65 23.71
N VAL A 913 -7.84 -33.16 23.89
CA VAL A 913 -8.28 -32.51 25.14
C VAL A 913 -8.23 -33.50 26.31
N TYR A 914 -8.74 -34.73 26.11
CA TYR A 914 -8.75 -35.77 27.14
C TYR A 914 -7.34 -36.14 27.63
N VAL A 915 -6.37 -36.31 26.72
CA VAL A 915 -4.96 -36.58 27.08
C VAL A 915 -4.34 -35.40 27.84
N ALA A 916 -4.66 -34.17 27.45
CA ALA A 916 -4.19 -32.95 28.10
C ALA A 916 -4.80 -32.73 29.51
N GLU A 917 -5.79 -33.51 29.92
CA GLU A 917 -6.45 -33.44 31.23
C GLU A 917 -6.05 -34.58 32.19
N LEU A 918 -5.29 -35.60 31.75
CA LEU A 918 -4.89 -36.75 32.59
C LEU A 918 -4.06 -36.37 33.82
N PRO A 919 -4.01 -37.17 34.90
CA PRO A 919 -3.08 -36.92 36.01
C PRO A 919 -1.60 -37.05 35.57
N PRO A 920 -0.65 -36.32 36.18
CA PRO A 920 0.77 -36.42 35.85
C PRO A 920 1.35 -37.83 35.93
N SER A 921 0.80 -38.69 36.81
CA SER A 921 1.18 -40.11 36.92
C SER A 921 0.84 -40.97 35.69
N ARG A 922 -0.05 -40.46 34.80
CA ARG A 922 -0.43 -41.08 33.53
C ARG A 922 0.05 -40.28 32.31
N ARG A 923 0.64 -39.10 32.51
CA ARG A 923 1.21 -38.29 31.42
C ARG A 923 2.70 -38.57 31.29
N LEU A 924 3.09 -39.16 30.17
CA LEU A 924 4.46 -39.27 29.66
C LEU A 924 5.50 -39.99 30.53
N TRP A 925 6.14 -41.00 29.93
CA TRP A 925 7.43 -41.49 30.37
C TRP A 925 8.50 -40.45 30.03
N GLU A 926 8.85 -39.59 30.98
CA GLU A 926 10.03 -38.71 30.87
C GLU A 926 11.31 -39.55 31.04
N TRP A 927 11.85 -40.02 29.92
CA TRP A 927 13.15 -40.73 29.85
C TRP A 927 14.30 -39.94 30.51
N SER A 928 14.16 -38.62 30.62
CA SER A 928 15.07 -37.69 31.32
C SER A 928 15.14 -37.91 32.84
N ASN A 929 14.15 -38.56 33.45
CA ASN A 929 14.13 -38.82 34.89
C ASN A 929 14.70 -40.20 35.28
N TRP A 930 15.11 -41.00 34.29
CA TRP A 930 15.72 -42.30 34.54
C TRP A 930 17.21 -42.13 34.86
N ARG A 931 17.63 -42.61 36.03
CA ARG A 931 19.05 -42.72 36.38
C ARG A 931 19.64 -43.89 35.62
N TRP A 932 20.35 -43.60 34.53
CA TRP A 932 21.12 -44.59 33.80
C TRP A 932 22.29 -45.06 34.67
N GLU A 933 22.23 -46.29 35.20
CA GLU A 933 23.38 -46.91 35.86
C GLU A 933 24.40 -47.36 34.80
N THR A 934 25.66 -46.93 34.95
CA THR A 934 26.76 -47.06 33.99
C THR A 934 27.24 -48.48 33.70
N GLU A 935 26.61 -49.52 34.26
CA GLU A 935 27.04 -50.93 34.12
C GLU A 935 26.09 -51.79 33.28
N TRP A 936 25.34 -51.21 32.35
CA TRP A 936 24.64 -52.00 31.34
C TRP A 936 25.64 -52.44 30.26
N GLU A 937 26.35 -53.55 30.54
CA GLU A 937 27.11 -54.29 29.55
C GLU A 937 26.20 -54.72 28.40
N TRP A 938 26.40 -54.13 27.23
CA TRP A 938 25.72 -54.52 26.00
C TRP A 938 26.21 -55.91 25.57
N GLY A 939 25.51 -56.94 26.03
CA GLY A 939 25.29 -58.22 25.33
C GLY A 939 26.52 -58.99 24.87
N ALA A 940 27.17 -59.72 25.77
CA ALA A 940 27.83 -60.97 25.39
C ALA A 940 26.77 -62.07 25.25
N LEU A 941 26.52 -62.48 24.01
CA LEU A 941 25.70 -63.64 23.65
C LEU A 941 26.25 -64.92 24.32
N ALA A 942 25.58 -65.39 25.37
CA ALA A 942 25.74 -66.74 25.89
C ALA A 942 24.44 -67.52 25.65
N LEU A 943 24.45 -68.37 24.62
CA LEU A 943 23.45 -69.42 24.43
C LEU A 943 23.56 -70.41 25.59
N ALA A 944 22.56 -70.45 26.46
CA ALA A 944 22.38 -71.55 27.40
C ALA A 944 20.98 -72.14 27.20
N THR A 945 20.99 -73.38 26.70
CA THR A 945 19.84 -74.25 26.50
C THR A 945 19.07 -74.50 27.79
N ALA A 946 17.75 -74.42 27.66
CA ALA A 946 16.67 -75.00 28.46
C ALA A 946 17.05 -75.76 29.73
N LYS A 947 16.36 -75.46 30.85
CA LYS A 947 15.47 -76.40 31.57
C LYS A 947 14.76 -75.75 32.79
N PRO A 948 13.75 -76.42 33.40
CA PRO A 948 12.38 -75.89 33.50
C PRO A 948 12.00 -75.42 34.91
N GLU A 949 10.81 -74.82 34.95
CA GLU A 949 9.78 -74.77 36.00
C GLU A 949 10.19 -74.87 37.49
N GLY A 950 9.72 -73.86 38.22
CA GLY A 950 9.49 -73.84 39.67
C GLY A 950 8.72 -72.58 40.02
#